data_AF-A0AA37WYW6-F1
#
_entry.id   AF-A0AA37WYW6-F1
#
_cell.length_a   1.000
_cell.length_b   1.000
_cell.length_c   1.000
_cell.angle_alpha   90.00
_cell.angle_beta   90.00
_cell.angle_gamma   90.00
#
_symmetry.space_group_name_H-M   'P 1'
#
loop_
_entity.id
_entity.type
_entity.pdbx_description
1 polymer ?
#
loop_
_entity_poly.entity_id
_entity_poly.type
_entity_poly.pdbx_seq_one_letter_code
_entity_poly.pdbx_strand_id
1 'polypeptide(L)'
;MKTHFNFNLAAKALLSAGVLSLALSGCGKDGKDGEDGNPGEPGGPGPVTIDIQDATSLNAAILDAQINDGTITVDFDLTNANGVAVSGLKELENINGLGFGIAKLTELQTRSRPLPGYAPSAPSATPMKGTKSLQWTSYINNMVQPVPPTNTDGFPADWDQHQGAQFQANIESSCKTACIEQLEEAGHYRYTFSKKINEYSDIEVIDTSFDGDLVHRVTMELAVTRGGPKEKLINTFYDFIPSTGTAAPADESRNLVSLKESCIRCHSDDYDHPWAPKLVLHGGKRFEIENCVVCHTTYSGDPETGATIDFGSMLHRIHKANYFMVGYGGSGHDYSDVTFPAEYNACQACHIEGEGAPAQANFYNFHRQEACLSCHEKYAPADWDGTARGLFHYADADGNYQFEKAWAEGCNSCHADSDNPIGATKFHMATQTARMKAAEMFALETRNGTFTRDGQGIATGTLTFELKLTNPSDDSVYAQAPNEIAELSKLPIRVYGNGEQDYTFPGDLDTNGNNVRFDVIAELNKGDSSALSVADGQDGFKVYTFTGAQLKDTDVANLTSHLEVCAEKGGEAIDCAATDDQGQPIKPVIAKVLTPAIGVGQNARRLVVDAAKCQNCHEGQLNTSKTGIHQNVPEMGCGTACHDVSELSGNLQDGTCLSCHNATTSTHHLSWGHVLTLNQSLDFKVLAHTLHASKRADKITYPNHYANCASCHDKGQLTMGDTANQLALVVAETDGSKVQTEISPIASTCGSCHEGHGGSSFKAHVESNGGVYYAPVGTYVPGDETCAACHAEGKTLGVDKVHPTQY
;
A
#
# COMPACT_ATOMS: atom_id res chain seq x y z
N MET A 1 11.04 -10.99 14.32
CA MET A 1 9.88 -10.32 14.97
C MET A 1 9.31 -11.22 16.06
N LYS A 2 9.40 -10.82 17.33
CA LYS A 2 8.66 -11.45 18.44
C LYS A 2 8.15 -10.33 19.35
N THR A 3 6.99 -9.79 19.03
CA THR A 3 6.25 -8.90 19.92
C THR A 3 5.22 -9.74 20.67
N HIS A 4 5.50 -10.01 21.95
CA HIS A 4 4.61 -10.75 22.84
C HIS A 4 3.43 -9.85 23.26
N PHE A 5 2.26 -10.06 22.65
CA PHE A 5 1.00 -9.52 23.17
C PHE A 5 0.47 -10.43 24.29
N ASN A 6 0.47 -9.90 25.51
CA ASN A 6 -0.19 -10.52 26.67
C ASN A 6 -1.70 -10.28 26.59
N PHE A 7 -2.46 -11.27 26.14
CA PHE A 7 -3.90 -11.34 26.37
C PHE A 7 -4.19 -12.42 27.41
N ASN A 8 -4.78 -12.03 28.54
CA ASN A 8 -5.41 -13.02 29.39
C ASN A 8 -6.57 -12.45 30.23
N LEU A 9 -7.54 -13.35 30.42
CA LEU A 9 -8.73 -13.33 31.28
C LEU A 9 -10.00 -12.60 30.78
N ALA A 10 -10.86 -13.35 30.10
CA ALA A 10 -12.28 -13.49 30.49
C ALA A 10 -12.94 -14.70 29.81
N ALA A 11 -12.72 -15.90 30.35
CA ALA A 11 -13.56 -17.07 30.06
C ALA A 11 -13.64 -17.95 31.31
N LYS A 12 -14.81 -17.99 31.96
CA LYS A 12 -15.36 -19.17 32.66
C LYS A 12 -16.69 -18.88 33.36
N ALA A 13 -17.51 -19.94 33.38
CA ALA A 13 -18.75 -20.17 34.14
C ALA A 13 -20.03 -19.73 33.38
N LEU A 14 -21.04 -20.58 33.16
CA LEU A 14 -21.66 -21.56 34.06
C LEU A 14 -22.34 -22.71 33.29
N LEU A 15 -22.08 -23.95 33.72
CA LEU A 15 -22.94 -25.11 33.51
C LEU A 15 -23.00 -25.86 34.84
N SER A 16 -24.17 -25.87 35.47
CA SER A 16 -24.42 -26.69 36.66
C SER A 16 -25.91 -27.02 36.73
N ALA A 17 -26.18 -28.31 36.61
CA ALA A 17 -27.48 -28.94 36.74
C ALA A 17 -27.93 -29.01 38.21
N GLY A 18 -29.24 -29.00 38.43
CA GLY A 18 -29.87 -29.25 39.73
C GLY A 18 -31.23 -29.93 39.55
N VAL A 19 -31.29 -31.22 39.90
CA VAL A 19 -32.47 -32.08 39.96
C VAL A 19 -32.91 -32.18 41.43
N LEU A 20 -34.23 -32.05 41.70
CA LEU A 20 -35.06 -32.63 42.80
C LEU A 20 -36.36 -31.78 42.89
N SER A 21 -37.61 -32.22 43.12
CA SER A 21 -38.25 -33.45 43.59
C SER A 21 -39.77 -33.32 43.32
N LEU A 22 -40.52 -34.43 43.18
CA LEU A 22 -41.66 -34.80 44.04
C LEU A 22 -42.52 -35.90 43.40
N ALA A 23 -42.66 -37.00 44.14
CA ALA A 23 -43.57 -38.09 43.88
C ALA A 23 -44.93 -37.84 44.56
N LEU A 24 -46.02 -38.23 43.88
CA LEU A 24 -47.29 -38.56 44.53
C LEU A 24 -47.92 -39.74 43.80
N SER A 25 -48.07 -40.84 44.54
CA SER A 25 -48.80 -42.05 44.15
C SER A 25 -50.28 -41.92 44.53
N GLY A 26 -51.18 -42.35 43.64
CA GLY A 26 -52.58 -42.62 43.94
C GLY A 26 -53.17 -43.62 42.94
N CYS A 27 -53.66 -44.75 43.43
CA CYS A 27 -54.24 -45.85 42.65
C CYS A 27 -55.74 -45.67 42.38
N GLY A 28 -56.23 -46.25 41.28
CA GLY A 28 -57.58 -46.82 41.20
C GLY A 28 -58.23 -46.78 39.82
N LYS A 29 -58.28 -47.95 39.14
CA LYS A 29 -59.37 -48.59 38.34
C LYS A 29 -60.29 -47.69 37.48
N ASP A 30 -60.82 -48.05 36.32
CA ASP A 30 -60.84 -49.18 35.39
C ASP A 30 -61.77 -48.73 34.23
N GLY A 31 -61.50 -49.11 32.98
CA GLY A 31 -62.43 -48.89 31.86
C GLY A 31 -61.76 -48.34 30.61
N LYS A 32 -61.80 -49.12 29.52
CA LYS A 32 -61.26 -48.79 28.20
C LYS A 32 -62.19 -47.82 27.46
N ASP A 33 -61.60 -46.83 26.80
CA ASP A 33 -61.96 -46.34 25.46
C ASP A 33 -60.65 -46.02 24.73
N GLY A 34 -60.60 -46.25 23.40
CA GLY A 34 -59.36 -46.17 22.61
C GLY A 34 -58.79 -44.76 22.55
N GLU A 35 -57.47 -44.62 22.64
CA GLU A 35 -56.81 -43.33 22.49
C GLU A 35 -56.93 -42.82 21.05
N ASP A 36 -57.46 -41.60 20.91
CA ASP A 36 -57.25 -40.80 19.72
C ASP A 36 -55.73 -40.64 19.50
N GLY A 37 -55.26 -40.84 18.27
CA GLY A 37 -53.85 -40.68 17.95
C GLY A 37 -53.36 -39.30 18.39
N ASN A 38 -52.19 -39.25 19.05
CA ASN A 38 -51.57 -38.00 19.48
C ASN A 38 -51.62 -36.97 18.34
N PRO A 39 -52.06 -35.72 18.58
CA PRO A 39 -51.80 -34.63 17.65
C PRO A 39 -50.32 -34.66 17.30
N GLY A 40 -49.98 -34.61 16.01
CA GLY A 40 -48.59 -34.49 15.60
C GLY A 40 -47.96 -33.32 16.36
N GLU A 41 -46.75 -33.54 16.88
CA GLU A 41 -45.95 -32.48 17.50
C GLU A 41 -46.03 -31.23 16.60
N PRO A 42 -46.38 -30.05 17.15
CA PRO A 42 -46.27 -28.81 16.40
C PRO A 42 -44.86 -28.74 15.84
N GLY A 43 -44.73 -28.64 14.51
CA GLY A 43 -43.43 -28.45 13.89
C GLY A 43 -42.72 -27.30 14.61
N GLY A 44 -41.50 -27.55 15.09
CA GLY A 44 -40.68 -26.50 15.68
C GLY A 44 -40.60 -25.30 14.74
N PRO A 45 -40.30 -24.08 15.24
CA PRO A 45 -40.12 -22.94 14.37
C PRO A 45 -39.15 -23.32 13.25
N GLY A 46 -39.58 -23.14 12.00
CA GLY A 46 -38.76 -23.42 10.83
C GLY A 46 -37.41 -22.70 10.91
N PRO A 47 -36.39 -23.14 10.16
CA PRO A 47 -35.09 -22.50 10.16
C PRO A 47 -35.26 -21.00 9.91
N VAL A 48 -34.58 -20.18 10.72
CA VAL A 48 -34.58 -18.72 10.55
C VAL A 48 -33.78 -18.44 9.28
N THR A 49 -34.47 -18.05 8.21
CA THR A 49 -33.85 -17.64 6.94
C THR A 49 -34.18 -16.18 6.63
N ILE A 50 -33.38 -15.58 5.75
CA ILE A 50 -33.68 -14.29 5.13
C ILE A 50 -33.68 -14.45 3.62
N ASP A 51 -34.66 -13.86 2.94
CA ASP A 51 -34.67 -13.86 1.47
C ASP A 51 -33.49 -13.03 0.93
N ILE A 52 -32.84 -13.50 -0.12
CA ILE A 52 -31.70 -12.81 -0.75
C ILE A 52 -32.01 -11.37 -1.21
N GLN A 53 -33.26 -11.08 -1.57
CA GLN A 53 -33.68 -9.72 -1.92
C GLN A 53 -33.71 -8.80 -0.68
N ASP A 54 -34.13 -9.34 0.46
CA ASP A 54 -34.27 -8.61 1.73
C ASP A 54 -32.98 -8.57 2.56
N ALA A 55 -32.05 -9.50 2.32
CA ALA A 55 -30.75 -9.52 2.98
C ALA A 55 -30.01 -8.19 2.75
N THR A 56 -29.38 -7.60 3.77
CA THR A 56 -28.58 -6.37 3.59
C THR A 56 -27.12 -6.65 3.27
N SER A 57 -26.67 -7.88 3.51
CA SER A 57 -25.32 -8.38 3.25
C SER A 57 -25.40 -9.85 2.83
N LEU A 58 -24.38 -10.31 2.12
CA LEU A 58 -24.19 -11.69 1.71
C LEU A 58 -22.78 -12.13 2.09
N ASN A 59 -22.64 -13.40 2.42
CA ASN A 59 -21.39 -14.12 2.59
C ASN A 59 -21.56 -15.51 1.97
N ALA A 60 -20.54 -16.02 1.28
CA ALA A 60 -20.57 -17.35 0.71
C ALA A 60 -19.29 -18.14 1.01
N ALA A 61 -19.46 -19.40 1.40
CA ALA A 61 -18.36 -20.32 1.63
C ALA A 61 -18.58 -21.59 0.81
N ILE A 62 -17.64 -21.91 -0.08
CA ILE A 62 -17.64 -23.21 -0.76
C ILE A 62 -17.18 -24.26 0.25
N LEU A 63 -18.02 -25.27 0.46
CA LEU A 63 -17.80 -26.34 1.42
C LEU A 63 -17.08 -27.52 0.80
N ASP A 64 -17.43 -27.85 -0.44
CA ASP A 64 -16.90 -29.01 -1.14
C ASP A 64 -16.97 -28.82 -2.66
N ALA A 65 -16.06 -29.48 -3.37
CA ALA A 65 -16.06 -29.57 -4.82
C ALA A 65 -15.64 -30.97 -5.26
N GLN A 66 -16.42 -31.57 -6.16
CA GLN A 66 -16.21 -32.94 -6.61
C GLN A 66 -16.22 -33.05 -8.13
N ILE A 67 -15.47 -34.02 -8.64
CA ILE A 67 -15.44 -34.38 -10.06
C ILE A 67 -15.76 -35.88 -10.18
N ASN A 68 -17.01 -36.20 -10.49
CA ASN A 68 -17.51 -37.58 -10.57
C ASN A 68 -17.95 -37.90 -12.01
N ASP A 69 -17.32 -38.88 -12.64
CA ASP A 69 -17.54 -39.23 -14.06
C ASP A 69 -17.48 -38.01 -15.00
N GLY A 70 -16.55 -37.10 -14.70
CA GLY A 70 -16.32 -35.83 -15.37
C GLY A 70 -17.29 -34.71 -15.00
N THR A 71 -18.37 -34.99 -14.26
CA THR A 71 -19.32 -33.98 -13.79
C THR A 71 -18.73 -33.21 -12.63
N ILE A 72 -18.75 -31.89 -12.70
CA ILE A 72 -18.21 -31.01 -11.66
C ILE A 72 -19.38 -30.47 -10.82
N THR A 73 -19.32 -30.68 -9.51
CA THR A 73 -20.30 -30.15 -8.54
C THR A 73 -19.61 -29.34 -7.45
N VAL A 74 -20.21 -28.24 -7.04
CA VAL A 74 -19.70 -27.35 -5.99
C VAL A 74 -20.81 -27.08 -4.98
N ASP A 75 -20.59 -27.45 -3.73
CA ASP A 75 -21.52 -27.22 -2.64
C ASP A 75 -21.07 -25.99 -1.86
N PHE A 76 -22.00 -25.09 -1.54
CA PHE A 76 -21.69 -23.85 -0.85
C PHE A 76 -22.83 -23.34 0.03
N ASP A 77 -22.44 -22.61 1.06
CA ASP A 77 -23.35 -21.91 1.96
C ASP A 77 -23.51 -20.47 1.53
N LEU A 78 -24.72 -19.94 1.67
CA LEU A 78 -25.01 -18.52 1.53
C LEU A 78 -25.66 -18.02 2.83
N THR A 79 -25.01 -17.05 3.47
CA THR A 79 -25.44 -16.43 4.72
C THR A 79 -25.39 -14.91 4.62
N ASN A 80 -25.98 -14.20 5.58
CA ASN A 80 -25.72 -12.77 5.76
C ASN A 80 -24.57 -12.53 6.76
N ALA A 81 -24.19 -11.29 7.02
CA ALA A 81 -23.11 -10.95 7.96
C ALA A 81 -23.33 -11.45 9.41
N ASN A 82 -24.57 -11.80 9.78
CA ASN A 82 -24.90 -12.36 11.10
C ASN A 82 -24.93 -13.90 11.11
N GLY A 83 -24.56 -14.56 10.00
CA GLY A 83 -24.59 -16.01 9.85
C GLY A 83 -25.99 -16.59 9.65
N VAL A 84 -27.00 -15.76 9.38
CA VAL A 84 -28.35 -16.25 9.06
C VAL A 84 -28.36 -16.77 7.63
N ALA A 85 -28.89 -17.99 7.43
CA ALA A 85 -29.02 -18.61 6.12
C ALA A 85 -29.84 -17.74 5.15
N VAL A 86 -29.35 -17.62 3.91
CA VAL A 86 -29.98 -16.83 2.85
C VAL A 86 -30.69 -17.75 1.86
N SER A 87 -32.02 -17.64 1.80
CA SER A 87 -32.87 -18.38 0.86
C SER A 87 -33.14 -17.58 -0.42
N GLY A 88 -33.70 -18.24 -1.44
CA GLY A 88 -34.24 -17.56 -2.63
C GLY A 88 -33.26 -17.39 -3.79
N LEU A 89 -32.00 -17.85 -3.68
CA LEU A 89 -31.01 -17.70 -4.75
C LEU A 89 -31.45 -18.41 -6.04
N LYS A 90 -32.04 -19.60 -5.94
CA LYS A 90 -32.48 -20.41 -7.09
C LYS A 90 -33.63 -19.73 -7.85
N GLU A 91 -34.50 -19.06 -7.13
CA GLU A 91 -35.71 -18.41 -7.63
C GLU A 91 -35.44 -16.99 -8.17
N LEU A 92 -34.23 -16.44 -7.98
CA LEU A 92 -33.89 -15.11 -8.47
C LEU A 92 -33.94 -15.04 -10.00
N GLU A 93 -34.84 -14.20 -10.49
CA GLU A 93 -34.86 -13.76 -11.88
C GLU A 93 -33.95 -12.53 -12.05
N ASN A 94 -33.19 -12.47 -13.16
CA ASN A 94 -32.36 -11.32 -13.55
C ASN A 94 -31.16 -10.99 -12.64
N ILE A 95 -30.41 -12.01 -12.22
CA ILE A 95 -29.13 -11.83 -11.52
C ILE A 95 -28.04 -11.19 -12.42
N ASN A 96 -27.37 -10.16 -11.91
CA ASN A 96 -26.32 -9.42 -12.63
C ASN A 96 -25.08 -10.31 -12.90
N GLY A 97 -24.58 -10.98 -11.87
CA GLY A 97 -23.45 -11.91 -11.98
C GLY A 97 -23.67 -13.13 -11.10
N LEU A 98 -23.61 -14.31 -11.70
CA LEU A 98 -23.45 -15.60 -11.02
C LEU A 98 -22.60 -16.46 -11.94
N GLY A 99 -21.36 -16.74 -11.55
CA GLY A 99 -20.45 -17.50 -12.38
C GLY A 99 -19.47 -18.33 -11.57
N PHE A 100 -19.10 -19.47 -12.14
CA PHE A 100 -18.18 -20.42 -11.52
C PHE A 100 -17.00 -20.71 -12.46
N GLY A 101 -15.79 -20.62 -11.93
CA GLY A 101 -14.55 -20.98 -12.61
C GLY A 101 -14.02 -22.33 -12.14
N ILE A 102 -13.26 -23.01 -13.00
CA ILE A 102 -12.49 -24.20 -12.62
C ILE A 102 -11.12 -24.21 -13.31
N ALA A 103 -10.06 -24.44 -12.54
CA ALA A 103 -8.68 -24.47 -13.03
C ALA A 103 -7.87 -25.56 -12.31
N LYS A 104 -6.82 -26.06 -12.97
CA LYS A 104 -5.78 -26.92 -12.38
C LYS A 104 -4.49 -26.15 -12.14
N LEU A 105 -3.77 -26.49 -11.09
CA LEU A 105 -2.43 -25.99 -10.81
C LEU A 105 -1.41 -26.93 -11.46
N THR A 106 -0.71 -26.46 -12.48
CA THR A 106 0.19 -27.29 -13.31
C THR A 106 1.43 -26.50 -13.76
N GLU A 107 2.29 -27.12 -14.54
CA GLU A 107 3.43 -26.46 -15.17
C GLU A 107 3.00 -25.25 -16.03
N LEU A 108 3.92 -24.29 -16.14
CA LEU A 108 3.70 -23.04 -16.86
C LEU A 108 3.25 -23.27 -18.31
N GLN A 109 2.04 -22.83 -18.64
CA GLN A 109 1.55 -22.71 -20.01
C GLN A 109 1.96 -21.34 -20.59
N THR A 110 2.39 -21.31 -21.85
CA THR A 110 2.96 -20.10 -22.48
C THR A 110 1.97 -19.35 -23.36
N ARG A 111 2.07 -18.01 -23.37
CA ARG A 111 1.31 -17.16 -24.30
C ARG A 111 1.95 -17.15 -25.69
N SER A 112 1.13 -17.04 -26.73
CA SER A 112 1.58 -16.64 -28.06
C SER A 112 1.90 -15.14 -28.10
N ARG A 113 3.16 -14.78 -28.39
CA ARG A 113 3.61 -13.37 -28.53
C ARG A 113 3.74 -12.99 -30.02
N PRO A 114 2.75 -12.33 -30.61
CA PRO A 114 2.81 -11.88 -32.01
C PRO A 114 3.76 -10.67 -32.15
N LEU A 115 5.05 -10.92 -32.33
CA LEU A 115 6.04 -9.87 -32.59
C LEU A 115 6.27 -9.71 -34.10
N PRO A 116 6.14 -8.49 -34.66
CA PRO A 116 6.44 -8.22 -36.07
C PRO A 116 7.84 -8.69 -36.45
N GLY A 117 7.93 -9.51 -37.49
CA GLY A 117 9.20 -10.02 -38.00
C GLY A 117 9.79 -11.23 -37.26
N TYR A 118 9.12 -11.74 -36.22
CA TYR A 118 9.58 -12.91 -35.47
C TYR A 118 8.57 -14.05 -35.56
N ALA A 119 9.04 -15.25 -35.92
CA ALA A 119 8.23 -16.45 -35.82
C ALA A 119 8.06 -16.84 -34.33
N PRO A 120 6.90 -17.39 -33.92
CA PRO A 120 6.74 -17.95 -32.58
C PRO A 120 7.87 -18.95 -32.29
N SER A 121 8.60 -18.75 -31.20
CA SER A 121 9.66 -19.66 -30.78
C SER A 121 9.03 -21.00 -30.36
N ALA A 122 9.57 -22.10 -30.90
CA ALA A 122 9.15 -23.44 -30.48
C ALA A 122 9.41 -23.64 -28.98
N PRO A 123 8.55 -24.38 -28.25
CA PRO A 123 8.80 -24.72 -26.86
C PRO A 123 10.20 -25.34 -26.71
N SER A 124 10.98 -24.85 -25.76
CA SER A 124 12.31 -25.38 -25.50
C SER A 124 12.19 -26.80 -24.93
N ALA A 125 12.78 -27.79 -25.58
CA ALA A 125 12.87 -29.17 -25.08
C ALA A 125 13.86 -29.35 -23.92
N THR A 126 14.62 -28.29 -23.56
CA THR A 126 15.54 -28.34 -22.42
C THR A 126 14.81 -28.06 -21.10
N PRO A 127 15.11 -28.82 -20.03
CA PRO A 127 14.58 -28.54 -18.70
C PRO A 127 14.82 -27.09 -18.31
N MET A 128 13.80 -26.44 -17.76
CA MET A 128 13.95 -25.09 -17.23
C MET A 128 14.92 -25.12 -16.04
N LYS A 129 15.95 -24.25 -16.06
CA LYS A 129 16.93 -24.16 -14.96
C LYS A 129 16.32 -23.46 -13.75
N GLY A 130 16.60 -23.97 -12.55
CA GLY A 130 16.15 -23.40 -11.28
C GLY A 130 14.70 -23.75 -10.94
N THR A 131 14.27 -23.37 -9.74
CA THR A 131 12.92 -23.58 -9.22
C THR A 131 11.89 -22.79 -10.03
N LYS A 132 10.79 -23.44 -10.36
CA LYS A 132 9.63 -22.88 -11.06
C LYS A 132 8.38 -23.11 -10.23
N SER A 133 7.58 -22.06 -10.06
CA SER A 133 6.26 -22.23 -9.45
C SER A 133 5.24 -22.69 -10.48
N LEU A 134 4.38 -23.62 -10.07
CA LEU A 134 3.19 -24.03 -10.81
C LEU A 134 2.28 -22.81 -11.07
N GLN A 135 1.48 -22.87 -12.13
CA GLN A 135 0.58 -21.81 -12.57
C GLN A 135 -0.84 -22.36 -12.78
N TRP A 136 -1.83 -21.49 -12.58
CA TRP A 136 -3.22 -21.83 -12.86
C TRP A 136 -3.46 -21.96 -14.37
N THR A 137 -4.06 -23.08 -14.75
CA THR A 137 -4.56 -23.34 -16.10
C THR A 137 -6.06 -23.59 -16.02
N SER A 138 -6.85 -22.68 -16.57
CA SER A 138 -8.31 -22.83 -16.62
C SER A 138 -8.68 -23.94 -17.59
N TYR A 139 -9.73 -24.70 -17.28
CA TYR A 139 -10.36 -25.59 -18.26
C TYR A 139 -11.22 -24.83 -19.26
N ILE A 140 -11.68 -23.63 -18.88
CA ILE A 140 -12.60 -22.82 -19.68
C ILE A 140 -11.78 -21.72 -20.36
N ASN A 141 -11.60 -21.84 -21.68
CA ASN A 141 -10.84 -20.87 -22.47
C ASN A 141 -11.53 -20.58 -23.80
N ASN A 142 -11.25 -19.40 -24.36
CA ASN A 142 -11.69 -19.00 -25.68
C ASN A 142 -10.49 -18.51 -26.49
N MET A 143 -10.42 -18.89 -27.77
CA MET A 143 -9.55 -18.23 -28.75
C MET A 143 -10.29 -17.00 -29.28
N VAL A 144 -9.76 -15.82 -29.01
CA VAL A 144 -10.38 -14.54 -29.38
C VAL A 144 -9.59 -13.94 -30.55
N GLN A 145 -10.31 -13.56 -31.60
CA GLN A 145 -9.74 -12.87 -32.75
C GLN A 145 -9.79 -11.35 -32.52
N PRO A 146 -8.81 -10.59 -33.02
CA PRO A 146 -8.84 -9.14 -32.94
C PRO A 146 -10.07 -8.59 -33.68
N VAL A 147 -10.76 -7.66 -33.06
CA VAL A 147 -11.87 -6.91 -33.64
C VAL A 147 -11.51 -5.42 -33.62
N PRO A 148 -11.52 -4.72 -34.77
CA PRO A 148 -11.26 -3.29 -34.82
C PRO A 148 -12.20 -2.51 -33.87
N PRO A 149 -11.66 -1.69 -32.95
CA PRO A 149 -12.47 -0.85 -32.07
C PRO A 149 -13.31 0.15 -32.87
N THR A 150 -14.51 0.46 -32.38
CA THR A 150 -15.40 1.42 -33.05
C THR A 150 -14.96 2.87 -32.88
N ASN A 151 -14.12 3.16 -31.88
CA ASN A 151 -13.52 4.47 -31.64
C ASN A 151 -12.10 4.26 -31.08
N THR A 152 -11.12 4.93 -31.69
CA THR A 152 -9.70 4.89 -31.29
C THR A 152 -9.19 6.28 -30.89
N ASP A 153 -10.08 7.26 -30.70
CA ASP A 153 -9.72 8.59 -30.23
C ASP A 153 -8.99 8.49 -28.88
N GLY A 154 -7.78 9.04 -28.82
CA GLY A 154 -6.94 9.00 -27.61
C GLY A 154 -6.14 7.71 -27.43
N PHE A 155 -6.21 6.74 -28.36
CA PHE A 155 -5.35 5.56 -28.29
C PHE A 155 -3.89 5.95 -28.58
N PRO A 156 -2.90 5.31 -27.93
CA PRO A 156 -1.49 5.51 -28.23
C PRO A 156 -1.16 5.23 -29.71
N ALA A 157 -0.08 5.83 -30.22
CA ALA A 157 0.45 5.45 -31.52
C ALA A 157 0.87 3.97 -31.53
N ASP A 158 0.71 3.31 -32.67
CA ASP A 158 1.11 1.91 -32.90
C ASP A 158 0.49 0.90 -31.90
N TRP A 159 -0.67 1.22 -31.33
CA TRP A 159 -1.35 0.39 -30.33
C TRP A 159 -1.72 -1.01 -30.84
N ASP A 160 -1.93 -1.17 -32.15
CA ASP A 160 -2.34 -2.40 -32.82
C ASP A 160 -1.18 -3.15 -33.49
N GLN A 161 0.07 -2.70 -33.31
CA GLN A 161 1.24 -3.27 -33.98
C GLN A 161 1.47 -4.76 -33.65
N HIS A 162 0.97 -5.23 -32.50
CA HIS A 162 1.07 -6.61 -32.05
C HIS A 162 -0.29 -7.31 -32.02
N GLN A 163 -1.31 -6.81 -32.74
CA GLN A 163 -2.62 -7.45 -32.78
C GLN A 163 -2.53 -8.89 -33.33
N GLY A 164 -3.34 -9.79 -32.80
CA GLY A 164 -3.38 -11.17 -33.23
C GLY A 164 -4.28 -12.04 -32.35
N ALA A 165 -4.61 -13.23 -32.82
CA ALA A 165 -5.46 -14.13 -32.04
C ALA A 165 -4.79 -14.49 -30.69
N GLN A 166 -5.55 -14.37 -29.60
CA GLN A 166 -5.08 -14.66 -28.24
C GLN A 166 -6.04 -15.59 -27.52
N PHE A 167 -5.51 -16.46 -26.65
CA PHE A 167 -6.33 -17.19 -25.71
C PHE A 167 -6.74 -16.29 -24.55
N GLN A 168 -7.95 -16.49 -24.06
CA GLN A 168 -8.45 -15.87 -22.83
C GLN A 168 -9.13 -16.95 -21.98
N ALA A 169 -8.56 -17.20 -20.81
CA ALA A 169 -9.23 -18.01 -19.79
C ALA A 169 -10.49 -17.28 -19.29
N ASN A 170 -11.50 -18.06 -18.93
CA ASN A 170 -12.80 -17.55 -18.54
C ASN A 170 -13.45 -18.45 -17.48
N ILE A 171 -14.69 -18.14 -17.13
CA ILE A 171 -15.56 -18.89 -16.20
C ILE A 171 -16.89 -19.22 -16.88
N GLU A 172 -17.63 -20.17 -16.33
CA GLU A 172 -19.01 -20.43 -16.72
C GLU A 172 -19.92 -19.37 -16.09
N SER A 173 -20.53 -18.51 -16.90
CA SER A 173 -21.36 -17.38 -16.44
C SER A 173 -22.75 -17.31 -17.08
N SER A 174 -23.05 -18.24 -18.00
CA SER A 174 -24.32 -18.30 -18.71
C SER A 174 -25.40 -19.12 -17.99
N CYS A 175 -25.01 -20.18 -17.26
CA CYS A 175 -26.00 -21.07 -16.63
C CYS A 175 -26.72 -20.43 -15.45
N LYS A 176 -26.00 -19.63 -14.64
CA LYS A 176 -26.54 -18.88 -13.50
C LYS A 176 -27.38 -19.80 -12.59
N THR A 177 -28.60 -19.41 -12.25
CA THR A 177 -29.51 -20.14 -11.35
C THR A 177 -30.04 -21.44 -11.95
N ALA A 178 -29.96 -21.64 -13.27
CA ALA A 178 -30.38 -22.90 -13.90
C ALA A 178 -29.48 -24.09 -13.53
N CYS A 179 -28.24 -23.82 -13.08
CA CYS A 179 -27.30 -24.82 -12.58
C CYS A 179 -27.30 -24.93 -11.05
N ILE A 180 -28.20 -24.20 -10.35
CA ILE A 180 -28.31 -24.21 -8.89
C ILE A 180 -29.40 -25.17 -8.42
N GLU A 181 -29.04 -26.01 -7.46
CA GLU A 181 -29.94 -26.81 -6.65
C GLU A 181 -29.90 -26.31 -5.20
N GLN A 182 -31.08 -26.13 -4.60
CA GLN A 182 -31.21 -25.92 -3.15
C GLN A 182 -31.14 -27.30 -2.49
N LEU A 183 -30.19 -27.48 -1.57
CA LEU A 183 -30.06 -28.70 -0.78
C LEU A 183 -31.05 -28.70 0.40
N GLU A 184 -31.11 -29.81 1.16
CA GLU A 184 -32.11 -30.01 2.22
C GLU A 184 -32.11 -28.89 3.28
N GLU A 185 -30.93 -28.36 3.59
CA GLU A 185 -30.75 -27.28 4.55
C GLU A 185 -30.85 -25.91 3.85
N ALA A 186 -31.67 -25.00 4.38
CA ALA A 186 -31.84 -23.69 3.78
C ALA A 186 -30.55 -22.88 3.76
N GLY A 187 -30.25 -22.20 2.65
CA GLY A 187 -28.99 -21.48 2.46
C GLY A 187 -27.82 -22.37 2.00
N HIS A 188 -28.02 -23.68 1.92
CA HIS A 188 -27.04 -24.62 1.34
C HIS A 188 -27.43 -24.94 -0.11
N TYR A 189 -26.51 -24.73 -1.04
CA TYR A 189 -26.75 -24.87 -2.46
C TYR A 189 -25.69 -25.74 -3.12
N ARG A 190 -26.06 -26.39 -4.22
CA ARG A 190 -25.16 -27.06 -5.14
C ARG A 190 -25.19 -26.38 -6.50
N TYR A 191 -24.02 -26.04 -7.02
CA TYR A 191 -23.83 -25.68 -8.42
C TYR A 191 -23.32 -26.90 -9.19
N THR A 192 -23.97 -27.27 -10.28
CA THR A 192 -23.48 -28.30 -11.21
C THR A 192 -23.07 -27.63 -12.52
N PHE A 193 -21.81 -27.75 -12.93
CA PHE A 193 -21.35 -27.16 -14.19
C PHE A 193 -22.12 -27.74 -15.38
N SER A 194 -22.41 -26.90 -16.37
CA SER A 194 -23.19 -27.28 -17.55
C SER A 194 -22.50 -28.27 -18.47
N LYS A 195 -21.17 -28.38 -18.38
CA LYS A 195 -20.33 -29.29 -19.14
C LYS A 195 -19.54 -30.20 -18.21
N LYS A 196 -19.25 -31.40 -18.68
CA LYS A 196 -18.24 -32.24 -18.05
C LYS A 196 -16.84 -31.69 -18.30
N ILE A 197 -15.91 -31.99 -17.40
CA ILE A 197 -14.54 -31.49 -17.49
C ILE A 197 -13.82 -31.90 -18.78
N ASN A 198 -14.17 -33.07 -19.35
CA ASN A 198 -13.62 -33.59 -20.61
C ASN A 198 -14.37 -33.11 -21.87
N GLU A 199 -15.41 -32.28 -21.71
CA GLU A 199 -16.15 -31.66 -22.82
C GLU A 199 -15.67 -30.23 -23.10
N TYR A 200 -14.81 -29.67 -22.25
CA TYR A 200 -14.09 -28.44 -22.57
C TYR A 200 -13.07 -28.73 -23.67
N SER A 201 -12.88 -27.76 -24.57
CA SER A 201 -12.06 -27.95 -25.77
C SER A 201 -10.61 -28.21 -25.41
N ASP A 202 -10.05 -29.31 -25.94
CA ASP A 202 -8.60 -29.51 -25.96
C ASP A 202 -7.96 -28.42 -26.82
N ILE A 203 -6.96 -27.75 -26.26
CA ILE A 203 -6.19 -26.71 -26.94
C ILE A 203 -4.80 -27.27 -27.21
N GLU A 204 -4.44 -27.44 -28.48
CA GLU A 204 -3.16 -28.08 -28.86
C GLU A 204 -1.93 -27.45 -28.19
N VAL A 205 -1.97 -26.15 -27.92
CA VAL A 205 -0.87 -25.38 -27.33
C VAL A 205 -1.01 -25.10 -25.82
N ILE A 206 -2.12 -25.51 -25.18
CA ILE A 206 -2.36 -25.35 -23.74
C ILE A 206 -2.89 -26.68 -23.20
N ASP A 207 -2.13 -27.32 -22.31
CA ASP A 207 -2.56 -28.58 -21.71
C ASP A 207 -3.75 -28.37 -20.76
N THR A 208 -4.93 -28.67 -21.28
CA THR A 208 -6.23 -28.61 -20.61
C THR A 208 -6.73 -29.99 -20.17
N SER A 209 -5.89 -31.02 -20.27
CA SER A 209 -6.26 -32.38 -19.86
C SER A 209 -6.56 -32.45 -18.35
N PHE A 210 -7.47 -33.34 -17.97
CA PHE A 210 -7.75 -33.58 -16.56
C PHE A 210 -6.70 -34.50 -15.92
N ASP A 211 -6.19 -34.10 -14.77
CA ASP A 211 -5.30 -34.90 -13.91
C ASP A 211 -5.80 -34.78 -12.47
N GLY A 212 -6.41 -35.84 -11.96
CA GLY A 212 -7.04 -35.83 -10.65
C GLY A 212 -6.09 -35.71 -9.46
N ASP A 213 -4.79 -35.89 -9.66
CA ASP A 213 -3.77 -35.81 -8.61
C ASP A 213 -3.23 -34.38 -8.42
N LEU A 214 -3.56 -33.45 -9.33
CA LEU A 214 -3.19 -32.04 -9.21
C LEU A 214 -4.20 -31.27 -8.35
N VAL A 215 -3.70 -30.20 -7.70
CA VAL A 215 -4.57 -29.23 -7.03
C VAL A 215 -5.46 -28.53 -8.06
N HIS A 216 -6.75 -28.49 -7.78
CA HIS A 216 -7.77 -27.78 -8.54
C HIS A 216 -8.31 -26.61 -7.72
N ARG A 217 -8.73 -25.56 -8.41
CA ARG A 217 -9.45 -24.43 -7.83
C ARG A 217 -10.81 -24.30 -8.48
N VAL A 218 -11.87 -24.20 -7.68
CA VAL A 218 -13.14 -23.61 -8.11
C VAL A 218 -13.27 -22.19 -7.57
N THR A 219 -13.81 -21.29 -8.38
CA THR A 219 -14.12 -19.91 -7.96
C THR A 219 -15.60 -19.64 -8.16
N MET A 220 -16.14 -18.71 -7.37
CA MET A 220 -17.50 -18.22 -7.49
C MET A 220 -17.49 -16.69 -7.52
N GLU A 221 -18.19 -16.09 -8.48
CA GLU A 221 -18.61 -14.69 -8.44
C GLU A 221 -20.13 -14.61 -8.27
N LEU A 222 -20.61 -13.77 -7.35
CA LEU A 222 -22.02 -13.45 -7.20
C LEU A 222 -22.20 -11.94 -6.97
N ALA A 223 -23.01 -11.32 -7.82
CA ALA A 223 -23.48 -9.96 -7.71
C ALA A 223 -24.97 -9.93 -8.08
N VAL A 224 -25.84 -9.66 -7.11
CA VAL A 224 -27.30 -9.68 -7.32
C VAL A 224 -27.72 -8.56 -8.27
N THR A 225 -27.32 -7.33 -7.95
CA THR A 225 -27.62 -6.12 -8.75
C THR A 225 -26.35 -5.47 -9.27
N ARG A 226 -26.42 -4.86 -10.46
CA ARG A 226 -25.28 -4.13 -11.02
C ARG A 226 -25.05 -2.85 -10.21
N GLY A 227 -23.84 -2.67 -9.71
CA GLY A 227 -23.50 -1.53 -8.84
C GLY A 227 -24.28 -1.52 -7.53
N GLY A 228 -24.71 -2.69 -7.07
CA GLY A 228 -25.27 -2.86 -5.72
C GLY A 228 -24.22 -2.65 -4.63
N PRO A 229 -24.65 -2.65 -3.35
CA PRO A 229 -23.78 -2.43 -2.21
C PRO A 229 -22.68 -3.50 -2.13
N LYS A 230 -21.48 -3.11 -1.70
CA LYS A 230 -20.32 -4.01 -1.60
C LYS A 230 -20.58 -5.20 -0.69
N GLU A 231 -21.40 -5.03 0.34
CA GLU A 231 -21.77 -6.09 1.28
C GLU A 231 -22.59 -7.20 0.62
N LYS A 232 -23.09 -7.01 -0.61
CA LYS A 232 -23.76 -8.04 -1.41
C LYS A 232 -22.91 -8.59 -2.56
N LEU A 233 -21.63 -8.21 -2.64
CA LEU A 233 -20.69 -8.75 -3.62
C LEU A 233 -19.97 -9.94 -3.01
N ILE A 234 -19.91 -11.04 -3.77
CA ILE A 234 -19.25 -12.27 -3.36
C ILE A 234 -18.22 -12.64 -4.41
N ASN A 235 -16.99 -12.80 -3.97
CA ASN A 235 -15.98 -13.60 -4.65
C ASN A 235 -15.45 -14.59 -3.61
N THR A 236 -15.42 -15.87 -3.96
CA THR A 236 -14.89 -16.92 -3.08
C THR A 236 -14.29 -18.04 -3.92
N PHE A 237 -13.49 -18.89 -3.30
CA PHE A 237 -12.81 -19.99 -3.96
C PHE A 237 -12.65 -21.18 -3.03
N TYR A 238 -12.35 -22.34 -3.61
CA TYR A 238 -11.98 -23.54 -2.88
C TYR A 238 -10.95 -24.32 -3.68
N ASP A 239 -9.87 -24.68 -3.00
CA ASP A 239 -8.79 -25.48 -3.56
C ASP A 239 -8.89 -26.92 -3.05
N PHE A 240 -8.82 -27.90 -3.94
CA PHE A 240 -9.06 -29.30 -3.63
C PHE A 240 -8.26 -30.24 -4.53
N ILE A 241 -8.08 -31.48 -4.08
CA ILE A 241 -7.43 -32.54 -4.86
C ILE A 241 -8.50 -33.57 -5.22
N PRO A 242 -8.89 -33.68 -6.51
CA PRO A 242 -9.98 -34.56 -6.92
C PRO A 242 -9.79 -36.03 -6.54
N SER A 243 -8.56 -36.57 -6.64
CA SER A 243 -8.30 -37.99 -6.37
C SER A 243 -8.42 -38.38 -4.90
N THR A 244 -8.24 -37.42 -3.98
CA THR A 244 -8.43 -37.64 -2.53
C THR A 244 -9.81 -37.17 -2.06
N GLY A 245 -10.47 -36.29 -2.80
CA GLY A 245 -11.74 -35.67 -2.40
C GLY A 245 -11.60 -34.74 -1.19
N THR A 246 -10.42 -34.13 -1.01
CA THR A 246 -10.13 -33.27 0.16
C THR A 246 -9.69 -31.88 -0.27
N ALA A 247 -9.87 -30.90 0.61
CA ALA A 247 -9.25 -29.59 0.49
C ALA A 247 -7.72 -29.72 0.30
N ALA A 248 -7.16 -28.88 -0.57
CA ALA A 248 -5.73 -28.82 -0.77
C ALA A 248 -5.07 -28.10 0.43
N PRO A 249 -3.94 -28.61 0.95
CA PRO A 249 -3.12 -27.87 1.90
C PRO A 249 -2.71 -26.50 1.34
N ALA A 250 -2.65 -25.48 2.21
CA ALA A 250 -2.35 -24.12 1.77
C ALA A 250 -0.95 -23.99 1.11
N ASP A 251 0.02 -24.80 1.53
CA ASP A 251 1.38 -24.86 0.98
C ASP A 251 1.47 -25.56 -0.38
N GLU A 252 0.50 -26.41 -0.72
CA GLU A 252 0.37 -27.07 -2.02
C GLU A 252 -0.42 -26.23 -3.05
N SER A 253 -1.13 -25.20 -2.61
CA SER A 253 -1.85 -24.25 -3.47
C SER A 253 -0.92 -23.14 -4.03
N ARG A 254 -1.51 -22.08 -4.60
CA ARG A 254 -0.84 -20.92 -5.17
C ARG A 254 -1.54 -19.61 -4.81
N ASN A 255 -1.17 -19.05 -3.66
CA ASN A 255 -1.54 -17.71 -3.23
C ASN A 255 -0.25 -16.90 -2.94
N LEU A 256 0.03 -15.89 -3.76
CA LEU A 256 1.27 -15.10 -3.68
C LEU A 256 1.10 -13.75 -2.98
N VAL A 257 -0.08 -13.15 -3.13
CA VAL A 257 -0.43 -11.82 -2.64
C VAL A 257 -1.84 -11.89 -2.07
N SER A 258 -2.15 -11.02 -1.11
CA SER A 258 -3.50 -10.94 -0.52
C SER A 258 -4.12 -9.58 -0.80
N LEU A 259 -5.44 -9.53 -1.02
CA LEU A 259 -6.12 -8.27 -1.33
C LEU A 259 -5.85 -7.21 -0.24
N LYS A 260 -6.00 -7.60 1.03
CA LYS A 260 -5.85 -6.70 2.18
C LYS A 260 -4.43 -6.16 2.33
N GLU A 261 -3.44 -7.05 2.47
CA GLU A 261 -2.07 -6.66 2.82
C GLU A 261 -1.28 -6.17 1.60
N SER A 262 -1.60 -6.64 0.39
CA SER A 262 -0.86 -6.28 -0.82
C SER A 262 -1.49 -5.15 -1.63
N CYS A 263 -2.80 -4.87 -1.48
CA CYS A 263 -3.52 -3.92 -2.34
C CYS A 263 -4.27 -2.83 -1.58
N ILE A 264 -5.14 -3.21 -0.62
CA ILE A 264 -5.97 -2.25 0.14
C ILE A 264 -5.14 -1.34 1.06
N ARG A 265 -3.89 -1.70 1.36
CA ARG A 265 -2.93 -0.77 1.99
C ARG A 265 -2.75 0.55 1.22
N CYS A 266 -3.03 0.55 -0.09
CA CYS A 266 -3.03 1.74 -0.94
C CYS A 266 -4.42 2.06 -1.53
N HIS A 267 -5.13 1.03 -2.00
CA HIS A 267 -6.38 1.17 -2.73
C HIS A 267 -7.60 1.28 -1.81
N SER A 268 -8.59 2.06 -2.24
CA SER A 268 -9.88 2.13 -1.54
C SER A 268 -10.69 0.84 -1.71
N ASP A 269 -11.26 0.35 -0.61
CA ASP A 269 -12.31 -0.68 -0.57
C ASP A 269 -13.73 -0.08 -0.36
N ASP A 270 -13.86 1.24 -0.41
CA ASP A 270 -15.15 1.95 -0.43
C ASP A 270 -15.79 1.92 -1.82
N TYR A 271 -16.19 0.72 -2.26
CA TYR A 271 -16.75 0.52 -3.60
C TYR A 271 -18.12 1.17 -3.79
N ASP A 272 -18.82 1.50 -2.71
CA ASP A 272 -20.16 2.09 -2.75
C ASP A 272 -20.12 3.59 -2.95
N HIS A 273 -19.00 4.23 -2.62
CA HIS A 273 -18.88 5.64 -2.86
C HIS A 273 -18.90 5.98 -4.36
N PRO A 274 -19.68 6.99 -4.80
CA PRO A 274 -19.84 7.29 -6.23
C PRO A 274 -18.54 7.67 -6.95
N TRP A 275 -17.57 8.24 -6.22
CA TRP A 275 -16.34 8.77 -6.78
C TRP A 275 -15.05 8.24 -6.14
N ALA A 276 -15.15 7.24 -5.24
CA ALA A 276 -13.96 6.48 -4.85
C ALA A 276 -13.34 5.81 -6.08
N PRO A 277 -12.02 5.83 -6.25
CA PRO A 277 -11.34 4.87 -7.11
C PRO A 277 -11.72 3.45 -6.65
N LYS A 278 -12.17 2.62 -7.58
CA LYS A 278 -12.73 1.30 -7.26
C LYS A 278 -11.75 0.20 -7.65
N LEU A 279 -11.30 -0.60 -6.70
CA LEU A 279 -10.63 -1.89 -6.97
C LEU A 279 -11.66 -3.03 -7.08
N VAL A 280 -12.75 -2.77 -7.81
CA VAL A 280 -13.73 -3.78 -8.21
C VAL A 280 -13.97 -3.68 -9.72
N LEU A 281 -13.59 -4.74 -10.43
CA LEU A 281 -13.40 -4.75 -11.87
C LEU A 281 -14.55 -5.44 -12.61
N HIS A 282 -14.50 -5.35 -13.94
CA HIS A 282 -15.39 -6.05 -14.87
C HIS A 282 -16.89 -5.80 -14.64
N GLY A 283 -17.26 -4.53 -14.43
CA GLY A 283 -18.64 -4.13 -14.19
C GLY A 283 -19.06 -4.18 -12.72
N GLY A 284 -18.10 -4.22 -11.79
CA GLY A 284 -18.36 -4.12 -10.36
C GLY A 284 -18.61 -5.47 -9.69
N LYS A 285 -17.96 -6.55 -10.15
CA LYS A 285 -18.22 -7.92 -9.67
C LYS A 285 -16.99 -8.76 -9.30
N ARG A 286 -15.78 -8.30 -9.62
CA ARG A 286 -14.53 -9.03 -9.38
C ARG A 286 -13.58 -8.19 -8.55
N PHE A 287 -13.17 -8.68 -7.40
CA PHE A 287 -12.31 -7.96 -6.45
C PHE A 287 -11.34 -8.89 -5.71
N GLU A 288 -11.68 -10.17 -5.46
CA GLU A 288 -10.74 -11.10 -4.82
C GLU A 288 -9.71 -11.66 -5.81
N ILE A 289 -8.48 -11.80 -5.32
CA ILE A 289 -7.31 -12.15 -6.15
C ILE A 289 -7.46 -13.56 -6.72
N GLU A 290 -8.00 -14.48 -5.94
CA GLU A 290 -8.15 -15.89 -6.29
C GLU A 290 -9.11 -16.09 -7.45
N ASN A 291 -10.10 -15.20 -7.59
CA ASN A 291 -10.98 -15.13 -8.75
C ASN A 291 -10.24 -14.55 -9.97
N CYS A 292 -9.41 -13.54 -9.77
CA CYS A 292 -8.64 -12.90 -10.85
C CYS A 292 -7.72 -13.90 -11.55
N VAL A 293 -6.97 -14.70 -10.78
CA VAL A 293 -5.91 -15.58 -11.31
C VAL A 293 -6.42 -16.80 -12.09
N VAL A 294 -7.72 -17.12 -12.03
CA VAL A 294 -8.33 -18.15 -12.88
C VAL A 294 -8.53 -17.65 -14.32
N CYS A 295 -8.69 -16.34 -14.53
CA CYS A 295 -8.84 -15.74 -15.85
C CYS A 295 -7.54 -15.06 -16.35
N HIS A 296 -6.85 -14.36 -15.45
CA HIS A 296 -5.61 -13.63 -15.75
C HIS A 296 -4.39 -14.57 -15.67
N THR A 297 -4.41 -15.61 -16.50
CA THR A 297 -3.40 -16.69 -16.56
C THR A 297 -2.18 -16.31 -17.41
N THR A 298 -1.10 -17.07 -17.29
CA THR A 298 0.19 -16.81 -17.96
C THR A 298 0.14 -16.82 -19.48
N TYR A 299 -0.86 -17.49 -20.05
CA TYR A 299 -1.06 -17.64 -21.48
C TYR A 299 -2.12 -16.70 -22.06
N SER A 300 -2.80 -15.93 -21.20
CA SER A 300 -3.91 -15.07 -21.64
C SER A 300 -3.42 -13.73 -22.19
N GLY A 301 -4.06 -13.26 -23.26
CA GLY A 301 -3.71 -11.99 -23.93
C GLY A 301 -4.93 -11.19 -24.43
N ASP A 302 -4.70 -9.91 -24.63
CA ASP A 302 -5.59 -9.01 -25.38
C ASP A 302 -5.29 -9.16 -26.88
N PRO A 303 -6.27 -9.61 -27.71
CA PRO A 303 -6.03 -9.81 -29.13
C PRO A 303 -5.87 -8.50 -29.91
N GLU A 304 -6.50 -7.41 -29.49
CA GLU A 304 -6.44 -6.12 -30.18
C GLU A 304 -5.07 -5.46 -30.09
N THR A 305 -4.38 -5.61 -28.96
CA THR A 305 -3.06 -4.99 -28.73
C THR A 305 -1.92 -5.98 -28.68
N GLY A 306 -2.22 -7.28 -28.56
CA GLY A 306 -1.23 -8.31 -28.23
C GLY A 306 -0.72 -8.23 -26.78
N ALA A 307 -1.23 -7.34 -25.94
CA ALA A 307 -0.78 -7.18 -24.57
C ALA A 307 -1.07 -8.45 -23.75
N THR A 308 -0.18 -8.77 -22.81
CA THR A 308 -0.45 -9.84 -21.83
C THR A 308 -1.54 -9.39 -20.86
N ILE A 309 -2.47 -10.29 -20.53
CA ILE A 309 -3.39 -10.09 -19.40
C ILE A 309 -3.08 -11.08 -18.26
N ASP A 310 -1.87 -11.63 -18.20
CA ASP A 310 -1.39 -12.38 -17.02
C ASP A 310 -1.39 -11.47 -15.79
N PHE A 311 -1.91 -11.95 -14.66
CA PHE A 311 -2.17 -11.12 -13.48
C PHE A 311 -0.92 -10.36 -13.02
N GLY A 312 0.22 -11.06 -12.87
CA GLY A 312 1.46 -10.42 -12.43
C GLY A 312 2.01 -9.42 -13.45
N SER A 313 2.10 -9.83 -14.73
CA SER A 313 2.67 -8.98 -15.78
C SER A 313 1.83 -7.75 -16.07
N MET A 314 0.50 -7.90 -16.11
CA MET A 314 -0.46 -6.82 -16.25
C MET A 314 -0.31 -5.82 -15.11
N LEU A 315 -0.32 -6.28 -13.85
CA LEU A 315 -0.18 -5.39 -12.69
C LEU A 315 1.16 -4.67 -12.69
N HIS A 316 2.28 -5.34 -12.96
CA HIS A 316 3.58 -4.68 -13.07
C HIS A 316 3.58 -3.58 -14.13
N ARG A 317 2.98 -3.82 -15.30
CA ARG A 317 2.94 -2.83 -16.40
C ARG A 317 2.02 -1.65 -16.07
N ILE A 318 0.87 -1.90 -15.45
CA ILE A 318 -0.04 -0.84 -14.96
C ILE A 318 0.70 0.07 -13.98
N HIS A 319 1.31 -0.50 -12.94
CA HIS A 319 1.99 0.30 -11.92
C HIS A 319 3.26 0.96 -12.46
N LYS A 320 3.89 0.42 -13.50
CA LYS A 320 5.04 1.05 -14.19
C LYS A 320 4.61 2.09 -15.25
N ALA A 321 3.33 2.43 -15.34
CA ALA A 321 2.81 3.37 -16.32
C ALA A 321 3.20 3.03 -17.77
N ASN A 322 3.13 1.75 -18.11
CA ASN A 322 3.54 1.25 -19.43
C ASN A 322 2.61 0.12 -19.89
N TYR A 323 1.31 0.39 -19.87
CA TYR A 323 0.30 -0.58 -20.25
C TYR A 323 -0.85 0.09 -21.00
N PHE A 324 -1.21 -0.53 -22.12
CA PHE A 324 -2.39 -0.21 -22.89
C PHE A 324 -3.05 -1.52 -23.31
N MET A 325 -4.37 -1.59 -23.23
CA MET A 325 -5.18 -2.71 -23.71
C MET A 325 -6.54 -2.24 -24.20
N VAL A 326 -7.20 -3.03 -25.03
CA VAL A 326 -8.59 -2.79 -25.44
C VAL A 326 -9.51 -3.74 -24.68
N GLY A 327 -10.46 -3.14 -23.97
CA GLY A 327 -11.42 -3.83 -23.12
C GLY A 327 -12.79 -4.02 -23.75
N TYR A 328 -13.75 -4.31 -22.88
CA TYR A 328 -15.14 -4.57 -23.27
C TYR A 328 -15.71 -3.41 -24.12
N GLY A 329 -16.37 -3.76 -25.23
CA GLY A 329 -16.98 -2.79 -26.14
C GLY A 329 -15.97 -1.99 -26.98
N GLY A 330 -14.71 -2.43 -27.07
CA GLY A 330 -13.67 -1.72 -27.81
C GLY A 330 -13.12 -0.50 -27.08
N SER A 331 -13.24 -0.45 -25.74
CA SER A 331 -12.77 0.68 -24.94
C SER A 331 -11.26 0.60 -24.69
N GLY A 332 -10.52 1.65 -25.04
CA GLY A 332 -9.08 1.73 -24.74
C GLY A 332 -8.83 2.05 -23.27
N HIS A 333 -7.95 1.28 -22.64
CA HIS A 333 -7.50 1.47 -21.27
C HIS A 333 -6.02 1.80 -21.26
N ASP A 334 -5.71 3.10 -21.21
CA ASP A 334 -4.34 3.62 -21.13
C ASP A 334 -3.95 3.91 -19.67
N TYR A 335 -2.86 3.29 -19.22
CA TYR A 335 -2.31 3.44 -17.88
C TYR A 335 -1.00 4.25 -17.85
N SER A 336 -0.62 4.92 -18.95
CA SER A 336 0.61 5.70 -19.05
C SER A 336 0.72 6.88 -18.06
N ASP A 337 -0.41 7.34 -17.52
CA ASP A 337 -0.46 8.42 -16.51
C ASP A 337 -0.40 7.91 -15.05
N VAL A 338 -0.24 6.60 -14.82
CA VAL A 338 -0.13 6.05 -13.46
C VAL A 338 1.12 6.58 -12.75
N THR A 339 0.94 7.02 -11.50
CA THR A 339 1.99 7.59 -10.65
C THR A 339 2.20 6.69 -9.44
N PHE A 340 3.06 5.68 -9.57
CA PHE A 340 3.34 4.73 -8.50
C PHE A 340 4.03 5.40 -7.30
N PRO A 341 3.50 5.27 -6.06
CA PRO A 341 3.99 6.02 -4.91
C PRO A 341 5.23 5.44 -4.22
N ALA A 342 5.63 4.21 -4.56
CA ALA A 342 6.79 3.51 -3.99
C ALA A 342 7.95 3.38 -5.00
N GLU A 343 9.11 2.93 -4.54
CA GLU A 343 10.20 2.60 -5.46
C GLU A 343 9.85 1.36 -6.32
N TYR A 344 10.07 1.41 -7.64
CA TYR A 344 9.78 0.26 -8.53
C TYR A 344 10.50 -1.04 -8.16
N ASN A 345 11.60 -0.95 -7.40
CA ASN A 345 12.36 -2.10 -6.92
C ASN A 345 12.07 -2.44 -5.45
N ALA A 346 11.13 -1.76 -4.79
CA ALA A 346 10.58 -2.14 -3.50
C ALA A 346 9.46 -3.16 -3.70
N CYS A 347 9.83 -4.40 -4.04
CA CYS A 347 8.89 -5.51 -4.29
C CYS A 347 7.92 -5.73 -3.13
N GLN A 348 8.35 -5.43 -1.90
CA GLN A 348 7.55 -5.44 -0.66
C GLN A 348 6.39 -4.44 -0.63
N ALA A 349 6.26 -3.55 -1.61
CA ALA A 349 5.03 -2.77 -1.77
C ALA A 349 3.80 -3.67 -2.03
N CYS A 350 4.01 -4.83 -2.69
CA CYS A 350 2.96 -5.81 -2.96
C CYS A 350 3.28 -7.21 -2.43
N HIS A 351 4.55 -7.65 -2.51
CA HIS A 351 4.98 -8.97 -2.07
C HIS A 351 5.32 -8.97 -0.57
N ILE A 352 4.29 -9.17 0.25
CA ILE A 352 4.39 -9.19 1.70
C ILE A 352 4.74 -10.60 2.17
N GLU A 353 5.85 -10.75 2.88
CA GLU A 353 6.28 -11.99 3.52
C GLU A 353 6.20 -11.85 5.05
N GLY A 354 6.17 -12.97 5.76
CA GLY A 354 6.18 -13.00 7.23
C GLY A 354 4.89 -13.56 7.83
N GLU A 355 4.63 -13.20 9.08
CA GLU A 355 3.46 -13.68 9.81
C GLU A 355 2.16 -13.16 9.16
N GLY A 356 1.24 -14.06 8.84
CA GLY A 356 -0.02 -13.72 8.16
C GLY A 356 0.08 -13.58 6.63
N ALA A 357 1.28 -13.69 6.04
CA ALA A 357 1.45 -13.68 4.59
C ALA A 357 0.95 -15.00 3.94
N PRO A 358 0.54 -14.97 2.66
CA PRO A 358 0.24 -16.18 1.90
C PRO A 358 1.40 -17.19 1.88
N ALA A 359 1.09 -18.48 1.86
CA ALA A 359 2.10 -19.56 1.92
C ALA A 359 3.13 -19.51 0.78
N GLN A 360 2.74 -18.98 -0.38
CA GLN A 360 3.61 -18.81 -1.55
C GLN A 360 4.07 -17.35 -1.74
N ALA A 361 4.05 -16.53 -0.69
CA ALA A 361 4.45 -15.12 -0.78
C ALA A 361 5.84 -14.90 -1.37
N ASN A 362 6.75 -15.86 -1.18
CA ASN A 362 8.13 -15.82 -1.68
C ASN A 362 8.29 -16.23 -3.16
N PHE A 363 7.23 -16.65 -3.86
CA PHE A 363 7.35 -17.15 -5.24
C PHE A 363 7.74 -16.07 -6.27
N TYR A 364 7.73 -14.78 -5.88
CA TYR A 364 8.31 -13.70 -6.70
C TYR A 364 9.83 -13.82 -6.87
N ASN A 365 10.51 -14.64 -6.05
CA ASN A 365 11.91 -15.00 -6.19
C ASN A 365 12.19 -15.89 -7.42
N PHE A 366 11.16 -16.54 -7.97
CA PHE A 366 11.31 -17.51 -9.06
C PHE A 366 11.08 -16.85 -10.42
N HIS A 367 12.10 -16.92 -11.29
CA HIS A 367 12.02 -16.32 -12.62
C HIS A 367 10.86 -16.85 -13.48
N ARG A 368 10.11 -15.94 -14.11
CA ARG A 368 9.04 -16.23 -15.07
C ARG A 368 9.08 -15.22 -16.22
N GLN A 369 9.03 -15.70 -17.46
CA GLN A 369 9.21 -14.84 -18.65
C GLN A 369 8.32 -13.60 -18.64
N GLU A 370 7.01 -13.76 -18.52
CA GLU A 370 6.08 -12.62 -18.55
C GLU A 370 6.27 -11.65 -17.37
N ALA A 371 6.69 -12.15 -16.20
CA ALA A 371 6.97 -11.32 -15.03
C ALA A 371 8.28 -10.52 -15.19
N CYS A 372 9.32 -11.11 -15.76
CA CYS A 372 10.57 -10.38 -15.99
C CYS A 372 10.41 -9.35 -17.12
N LEU A 373 9.75 -9.74 -18.21
CA LEU A 373 9.54 -8.87 -19.38
C LEU A 373 8.60 -7.71 -19.10
N SER A 374 7.71 -7.79 -18.10
CA SER A 374 6.85 -6.66 -17.70
C SER A 374 7.63 -5.39 -17.35
N CYS A 375 8.87 -5.55 -16.85
CA CYS A 375 9.74 -4.45 -16.47
C CYS A 375 10.93 -4.28 -17.43
N HIS A 376 11.50 -5.38 -17.92
CA HIS A 376 12.76 -5.38 -18.64
C HIS A 376 12.64 -5.36 -20.17
N GLU A 377 11.45 -5.55 -20.75
CA GLU A 377 11.28 -5.59 -22.22
C GLU A 377 11.79 -4.33 -22.93
N LYS A 378 11.77 -3.16 -22.28
CA LYS A 378 12.34 -1.93 -22.83
C LYS A 378 13.85 -1.96 -23.10
N TYR A 379 14.56 -2.97 -22.57
CA TYR A 379 15.99 -3.18 -22.77
C TYR A 379 16.28 -4.23 -23.85
N ALA A 380 15.25 -4.76 -24.52
CA ALA A 380 15.40 -5.72 -25.60
C ALA A 380 16.34 -5.18 -26.69
N PRO A 381 17.33 -5.98 -27.16
CA PRO A 381 18.16 -5.61 -28.29
C PRO A 381 17.35 -5.57 -29.61
N ALA A 382 17.93 -5.00 -30.66
CA ALA A 382 17.23 -4.83 -31.95
C ALA A 382 16.87 -6.17 -32.63
N ASP A 383 17.67 -7.21 -32.41
CA ASP A 383 17.51 -8.57 -32.93
C ASP A 383 16.84 -9.53 -31.92
N TRP A 384 16.15 -8.98 -30.92
CA TRP A 384 15.51 -9.75 -29.85
C TRP A 384 14.41 -10.68 -30.34
N ASP A 385 14.53 -11.97 -30.00
CA ASP A 385 13.58 -13.03 -30.38
C ASP A 385 12.23 -13.03 -29.62
N GLY A 386 11.99 -12.04 -28.76
CA GLY A 386 10.77 -11.94 -27.96
C GLY A 386 10.74 -12.75 -26.67
N THR A 387 11.82 -13.47 -26.35
CA THR A 387 11.88 -14.36 -25.18
C THR A 387 12.69 -13.75 -24.05
N ALA A 388 12.39 -14.13 -22.80
CA ALA A 388 13.24 -13.73 -21.68
C ALA A 388 14.69 -14.24 -21.88
N ARG A 389 14.86 -15.44 -22.44
CA ARG A 389 16.19 -15.99 -22.73
C ARG A 389 16.96 -15.09 -23.69
N GLY A 390 16.33 -14.67 -24.80
CA GLY A 390 16.95 -13.80 -25.80
C GLY A 390 17.32 -12.42 -25.26
N LEU A 391 16.62 -11.92 -24.23
CA LEU A 391 16.97 -10.63 -23.59
C LEU A 391 18.06 -10.80 -22.53
N PHE A 392 17.85 -11.69 -21.55
CA PHE A 392 18.70 -11.78 -20.36
C PHE A 392 20.03 -12.51 -20.62
N HIS A 393 20.11 -13.32 -21.69
CA HIS A 393 21.34 -13.98 -22.11
C HIS A 393 22.01 -13.30 -23.31
N TYR A 394 21.49 -12.14 -23.74
CA TYR A 394 22.13 -11.38 -24.79
C TYR A 394 23.51 -10.89 -24.34
N ALA A 395 24.51 -11.19 -25.16
CA ALA A 395 25.81 -10.55 -25.13
C ALA A 395 26.00 -9.80 -26.44
N ASP A 396 26.53 -8.59 -26.37
CA ASP A 396 26.88 -7.82 -27.56
C ASP A 396 28.05 -8.48 -28.34
N ALA A 397 28.43 -7.87 -29.47
CA ALA A 397 29.53 -8.38 -30.30
C ALA A 397 30.88 -8.44 -29.58
N ASP A 398 31.05 -7.66 -28.52
CA ASP A 398 32.26 -7.62 -27.68
C ASP A 398 32.18 -8.59 -26.49
N GLY A 399 31.05 -9.30 -26.34
CA GLY A 399 30.81 -10.27 -25.27
C GLY A 399 30.29 -9.67 -23.97
N ASN A 400 29.86 -8.41 -23.96
CA ASN A 400 29.32 -7.75 -22.77
C ASN A 400 27.85 -8.10 -22.60
N TYR A 401 27.50 -8.59 -21.41
CA TYR A 401 26.12 -8.91 -21.05
C TYR A 401 25.39 -7.68 -20.53
N GLN A 402 24.11 -7.50 -20.84
CA GLN A 402 23.34 -6.37 -20.30
C GLN A 402 23.26 -6.35 -18.76
N PHE A 403 23.36 -7.53 -18.12
CA PHE A 403 23.25 -7.71 -16.67
C PHE A 403 24.53 -8.30 -16.08
N GLU A 404 25.68 -7.67 -16.37
CA GLU A 404 27.03 -8.16 -16.01
C GLU A 404 27.16 -8.60 -14.54
N LYS A 405 26.59 -7.83 -13.60
CA LYS A 405 26.66 -8.15 -12.16
C LYS A 405 25.98 -9.48 -11.82
N ALA A 406 24.80 -9.72 -12.38
CA ALA A 406 24.08 -10.98 -12.14
C ALA A 406 24.85 -12.17 -12.76
N TRP A 407 25.45 -11.96 -13.93
CA TRP A 407 26.26 -12.97 -14.61
C TRP A 407 27.56 -13.30 -13.86
N ALA A 408 28.20 -12.29 -13.26
CA ALA A 408 29.40 -12.48 -12.44
C ALA A 408 29.15 -13.35 -11.20
N GLU A 409 27.93 -13.29 -10.65
CA GLU A 409 27.52 -14.10 -9.50
C GLU A 409 26.98 -15.50 -9.87
N GLY A 410 26.84 -15.78 -11.18
CA GLY A 410 26.40 -17.08 -11.69
C GLY A 410 24.90 -17.18 -11.96
N CYS A 411 24.44 -18.37 -12.37
CA CYS A 411 23.09 -18.52 -12.91
C CYS A 411 21.99 -18.40 -11.85
N ASN A 412 22.28 -18.78 -10.60
CA ASN A 412 21.31 -18.77 -9.52
C ASN A 412 20.98 -17.35 -9.01
N SER A 413 21.71 -16.34 -9.49
CA SER A 413 21.36 -14.91 -9.45
C SER A 413 20.01 -14.59 -10.09
N CYS A 414 19.54 -15.43 -11.01
CA CYS A 414 18.22 -15.30 -11.65
C CYS A 414 17.41 -16.59 -11.53
N HIS A 415 18.06 -17.73 -11.72
CA HIS A 415 17.46 -19.06 -11.63
C HIS A 415 17.54 -19.59 -10.20
N ALA A 416 16.69 -19.08 -9.31
CA ALA A 416 16.68 -19.47 -7.90
C ALA A 416 16.74 -21.00 -7.71
N ASP A 417 17.55 -21.46 -6.78
CA ASP A 417 17.75 -22.88 -6.46
C ASP A 417 18.05 -23.05 -4.96
N SER A 418 18.48 -24.25 -4.53
CA SER A 418 18.81 -24.50 -3.13
C SER A 418 20.00 -23.67 -2.63
N ASP A 419 20.91 -23.28 -3.52
CA ASP A 419 22.12 -22.53 -3.16
C ASP A 419 21.81 -21.03 -3.07
N ASN A 420 20.89 -20.53 -3.91
CA ASN A 420 20.37 -19.16 -3.82
C ASN A 420 18.84 -19.14 -4.05
N PRO A 421 18.03 -19.25 -2.97
CA PRO A 421 16.57 -19.35 -3.10
C PRO A 421 15.88 -18.01 -3.42
N ILE A 422 16.58 -16.87 -3.27
CA ILE A 422 16.01 -15.54 -3.53
C ILE A 422 16.19 -15.08 -4.98
N GLY A 423 17.07 -15.72 -5.76
CA GLY A 423 17.26 -15.43 -7.17
C GLY A 423 17.47 -13.94 -7.46
N ALA A 424 16.70 -13.40 -8.42
CA ALA A 424 16.83 -12.01 -8.87
C ALA A 424 16.42 -10.98 -7.80
N THR A 425 15.66 -11.39 -6.79
CA THR A 425 15.27 -10.51 -5.66
C THR A 425 16.49 -9.96 -4.95
N LYS A 426 17.61 -10.70 -4.92
CA LYS A 426 18.90 -10.22 -4.40
C LYS A 426 19.28 -8.84 -4.96
N PHE A 427 19.02 -8.60 -6.24
CA PHE A 427 19.38 -7.34 -6.91
C PHE A 427 18.28 -6.29 -6.82
N HIS A 428 17.01 -6.71 -6.95
CA HIS A 428 15.86 -5.79 -6.88
C HIS A 428 15.75 -5.15 -5.50
N MET A 429 15.77 -5.99 -4.45
CA MET A 429 15.58 -5.57 -3.07
C MET A 429 16.87 -5.11 -2.39
N ALA A 430 18.01 -5.12 -3.08
CA ALA A 430 19.33 -4.88 -2.48
C ALA A 430 19.39 -3.61 -1.59
N THR A 431 18.83 -2.50 -2.08
CA THR A 431 18.77 -1.23 -1.33
C THR A 431 17.83 -1.31 -0.13
N GLN A 432 16.69 -1.97 -0.28
CA GLN A 432 15.73 -2.13 0.82
C GLN A 432 16.27 -3.10 1.88
N THR A 433 16.89 -4.20 1.47
CA THR A 433 17.58 -5.13 2.37
C THR A 433 18.66 -4.44 3.17
N ALA A 434 19.49 -3.60 2.54
CA ALA A 434 20.49 -2.80 3.24
C ALA A 434 19.86 -1.87 4.30
N ARG A 435 18.72 -1.23 3.99
CA ARG A 435 17.98 -0.39 4.95
C ARG A 435 17.40 -1.20 6.10
N MET A 436 16.78 -2.35 5.81
CA MET A 436 16.21 -3.23 6.83
C MET A 436 17.29 -3.73 7.79
N LYS A 437 18.42 -4.21 7.27
CA LYS A 437 19.53 -4.70 8.09
C LYS A 437 20.17 -3.61 8.96
N ALA A 438 20.33 -2.40 8.42
CA ALA A 438 20.78 -1.27 9.24
C ALA A 438 19.82 -0.96 10.40
N ALA A 439 18.50 -1.01 10.15
CA ALA A 439 17.47 -0.83 11.17
C ALA A 439 17.37 -2.01 12.16
N GLU A 440 17.90 -3.19 11.83
CA GLU A 440 18.05 -4.33 12.74
C GLU A 440 19.28 -4.21 13.64
N MET A 441 20.30 -3.47 13.21
CA MET A 441 21.54 -3.29 13.97
C MET A 441 21.48 -2.09 14.93
N PHE A 442 20.79 -1.01 14.55
CA PHE A 442 20.80 0.22 15.32
C PHE A 442 19.39 0.74 15.59
N ALA A 443 19.14 1.11 16.85
CA ALA A 443 18.03 1.96 17.27
C ALA A 443 18.57 3.20 17.98
N LEU A 444 17.99 4.36 17.67
CA LEU A 444 18.32 5.64 18.29
C LEU A 444 17.13 6.12 19.11
N GLU A 445 17.37 6.48 20.37
CA GLU A 445 16.42 7.18 21.21
C GLU A 445 16.97 8.56 21.58
N THR A 446 16.13 9.58 21.48
CA THR A 446 16.45 10.97 21.83
C THR A 446 15.48 11.49 22.89
N ARG A 447 15.97 12.18 23.93
CA ARG A 447 15.11 12.76 24.99
C ARG A 447 15.72 14.00 25.66
N ASN A 448 14.95 14.61 26.56
CA ASN A 448 15.38 15.66 27.50
C ASN A 448 16.07 16.88 26.84
N GLY A 449 15.46 17.44 25.78
CA GLY A 449 15.95 18.63 25.12
C GLY A 449 15.77 19.90 25.96
N THR A 450 16.84 20.67 26.16
CA THR A 450 16.81 21.97 26.85
C THR A 450 17.71 22.98 26.14
N PHE A 451 17.33 24.26 26.18
CA PHE A 451 18.14 25.36 25.68
C PHE A 451 18.28 26.42 26.77
N THR A 452 19.51 26.87 27.03
CA THR A 452 19.81 27.91 28.01
C THR A 452 20.57 29.04 27.34
N ARG A 453 20.00 30.24 27.33
CA ARG A 453 20.66 31.43 26.76
C ARG A 453 21.90 31.82 27.55
N ASP A 454 22.89 32.37 26.84
CA ASP A 454 24.09 32.94 27.46
C ASP A 454 23.79 34.23 28.24
N GLY A 455 22.63 34.84 27.99
CA GLY A 455 22.12 36.01 28.70
C GLY A 455 20.77 36.47 28.17
N GLN A 456 20.13 37.38 28.91
CA GLN A 456 18.82 37.91 28.54
C GLN A 456 18.90 38.68 27.21
N GLY A 457 18.05 38.31 26.23
CA GLY A 457 18.04 38.93 24.90
C GLY A 457 19.19 38.54 23.97
N ILE A 458 20.02 37.55 24.36
CA ILE A 458 21.07 36.99 23.51
C ILE A 458 20.50 35.76 22.77
N ALA A 459 20.63 35.75 21.44
CA ALA A 459 20.18 34.65 20.58
C ALA A 459 20.98 33.35 20.81
N THR A 460 22.22 33.48 21.24
CA THR A 460 23.15 32.36 21.48
C THR A 460 22.94 31.74 22.87
N GLY A 461 23.12 30.43 22.94
CA GLY A 461 23.05 29.66 24.17
C GLY A 461 23.66 28.28 24.07
N THR A 462 23.35 27.47 25.08
CA THR A 462 23.75 26.07 25.21
C THR A 462 22.54 25.17 25.02
N LEU A 463 22.61 24.27 24.03
CA LEU A 463 21.64 23.21 23.79
C LEU A 463 22.11 21.93 24.49
N THR A 464 21.24 21.31 25.29
CA THR A 464 21.50 20.01 25.93
C THR A 464 20.41 19.02 25.59
N PHE A 465 20.78 17.77 25.28
CA PHE A 465 19.85 16.67 25.00
C PHE A 465 20.51 15.33 25.31
N GLU A 466 19.70 14.27 25.43
CA GLU A 466 20.18 12.91 25.69
C GLU A 466 19.96 12.02 24.46
N LEU A 467 20.97 11.21 24.13
CA LEU A 467 20.86 10.16 23.12
C LEU A 467 21.23 8.80 23.69
N LYS A 468 20.58 7.75 23.21
CA LYS A 468 20.92 6.36 23.49
C LYS A 468 20.90 5.57 22.17
N LEU A 469 21.98 4.85 21.91
CA LEU A 469 22.11 3.95 20.77
C LEU A 469 22.06 2.51 21.28
N THR A 470 21.16 1.70 20.74
CA THR A 470 20.96 0.30 21.13
C THR A 470 20.95 -0.64 19.93
N ASN A 471 21.20 -1.92 20.18
CA ASN A 471 20.96 -2.99 19.24
C ASN A 471 19.50 -3.49 19.40
N PRO A 472 18.62 -3.31 18.39
CA PRO A 472 17.22 -3.73 18.45
C PRO A 472 17.00 -5.24 18.67
N SER A 473 17.99 -6.08 18.37
CA SER A 473 17.84 -7.54 18.48
C SER A 473 17.92 -8.05 19.93
N ASP A 474 18.60 -7.32 20.82
CA ASP A 474 18.83 -7.73 22.21
C ASP A 474 18.75 -6.59 23.25
N ASP A 475 18.36 -5.38 22.81
CA ASP A 475 18.28 -4.14 23.59
C ASP A 475 19.61 -3.70 24.24
N SER A 476 20.75 -4.25 23.81
CA SER A 476 22.06 -3.88 24.36
C SER A 476 22.46 -2.45 23.94
N VAL A 477 23.06 -1.70 24.87
CA VAL A 477 23.50 -0.32 24.63
C VAL A 477 24.92 -0.30 24.04
N TYR A 478 25.12 0.46 22.98
CA TYR A 478 26.45 0.69 22.41
C TYR A 478 27.29 1.58 23.35
N ALA A 479 28.43 1.05 23.83
CA ALA A 479 29.32 1.77 24.75
C ALA A 479 30.21 2.81 24.06
N GLN A 480 30.50 2.60 22.77
CA GLN A 480 31.30 3.47 21.92
C GLN A 480 30.57 4.78 21.62
N ALA A 481 31.32 5.87 21.44
CA ALA A 481 30.73 7.09 20.92
C ALA A 481 30.32 6.89 19.44
N PRO A 482 29.28 7.58 18.93
CA PRO A 482 28.81 7.37 17.55
C PRO A 482 29.89 7.54 16.47
N ASN A 483 30.89 8.39 16.69
CA ASN A 483 32.00 8.59 15.74
C ASN A 483 33.08 7.49 15.79
N GLU A 484 33.00 6.57 16.76
CA GLU A 484 33.91 5.42 16.89
C GLU A 484 33.32 4.14 16.27
N ILE A 485 32.06 4.19 15.86
CA ILE A 485 31.36 3.07 15.20
C ILE A 485 31.51 3.27 13.69
N ALA A 486 32.28 2.39 13.05
CA ALA A 486 32.72 2.54 11.67
C ALA A 486 31.57 2.55 10.66
N GLU A 487 30.46 1.88 10.98
CA GLU A 487 29.26 1.78 10.15
C GLU A 487 28.42 3.07 10.14
N LEU A 488 28.67 4.01 11.05
CA LEU A 488 27.88 5.24 11.17
C LEU A 488 28.52 6.38 10.36
N SER A 489 27.79 6.90 9.37
CA SER A 489 28.28 8.03 8.56
C SER A 489 27.96 9.37 9.18
N LYS A 490 26.72 9.54 9.69
CA LYS A 490 26.24 10.80 10.25
C LYS A 490 25.20 10.56 11.34
N LEU A 491 25.11 11.52 12.25
CA LEU A 491 24.02 11.66 13.21
C LEU A 491 23.58 13.14 13.24
N PRO A 492 22.79 13.58 12.24
CA PRO A 492 22.34 14.96 12.14
C PRO A 492 21.39 15.32 13.29
N ILE A 493 21.65 16.47 13.92
CA ILE A 493 20.77 17.12 14.90
C ILE A 493 20.23 18.39 14.28
N ARG A 494 18.90 18.55 14.34
CA ARG A 494 18.23 19.74 13.85
C ARG A 494 17.27 20.25 14.90
N VAL A 495 17.46 21.49 15.30
CA VAL A 495 16.58 22.18 16.22
C VAL A 495 15.95 23.35 15.49
N TYR A 496 14.63 23.35 15.43
CA TYR A 496 13.87 24.41 14.79
C TYR A 496 13.03 25.11 15.84
N GLY A 497 13.33 26.40 16.08
CA GLY A 497 12.53 27.24 16.95
C GLY A 497 11.10 27.31 16.43
N ASN A 498 10.12 27.01 17.28
CA ASN A 498 8.72 26.92 16.88
C ASN A 498 7.88 28.14 17.31
N GLY A 499 8.50 29.14 17.95
CA GLY A 499 7.76 30.14 18.72
C GLY A 499 6.79 29.45 19.69
N GLU A 500 5.86 30.19 20.28
CA GLU A 500 4.84 29.54 21.12
C GLU A 500 3.77 28.78 20.30
N GLN A 501 3.69 28.91 18.95
CA GLN A 501 2.50 28.48 18.18
C GLN A 501 2.73 27.76 16.82
N ASP A 502 3.73 28.08 15.99
CA ASP A 502 3.99 27.36 14.71
C ASP A 502 5.38 27.62 14.11
N TYR A 503 5.85 26.74 13.21
CA TYR A 503 7.12 26.98 12.51
C TYR A 503 7.01 28.14 11.52
N THR A 504 7.96 29.06 11.60
CA THR A 504 8.19 30.08 10.58
C THR A 504 9.33 29.65 9.66
N PHE A 505 9.18 29.87 8.36
CA PHE A 505 10.22 29.62 7.38
C PHE A 505 11.47 30.45 7.74
N PRO A 506 12.66 29.83 7.72
CA PRO A 506 13.89 30.57 8.00
C PRO A 506 14.15 31.56 6.85
N GLY A 507 13.89 32.85 7.07
CA GLY A 507 14.34 33.91 6.16
C GLY A 507 15.86 34.03 6.16
N ASP A 508 16.46 34.33 4.99
CA ASP A 508 17.91 34.47 4.72
C ASP A 508 18.81 33.77 5.75
N LEU A 509 18.99 32.48 5.49
CA LEU A 509 19.93 31.54 6.10
C LEU A 509 21.24 32.29 6.47
N ASP A 510 21.68 32.11 7.72
CA ASP A 510 22.79 32.76 8.43
C ASP A 510 22.57 34.13 9.09
N THR A 511 21.50 34.90 8.81
CA THR A 511 21.35 36.23 9.46
C THR A 511 20.32 36.28 10.59
N ASN A 512 19.41 35.29 10.69
CA ASN A 512 18.27 35.36 11.61
C ASN A 512 18.13 34.23 12.67
N GLY A 513 19.05 33.27 12.75
CA GLY A 513 19.37 32.52 13.98
C GLY A 513 18.24 31.81 14.75
N ASN A 514 17.19 31.28 14.11
CA ASN A 514 16.13 30.47 14.77
C ASN A 514 16.23 28.96 14.49
N ASN A 515 17.37 28.50 14.00
CA ASN A 515 17.64 27.10 13.71
C ASN A 515 19.05 26.71 14.15
N VAL A 516 19.18 25.49 14.68
CA VAL A 516 20.48 24.88 15.00
C VAL A 516 20.59 23.61 14.16
N ARG A 517 21.68 23.48 13.40
CA ARG A 517 21.96 22.28 12.61
C ARG A 517 23.42 21.92 12.78
N PHE A 518 23.69 20.67 13.15
CA PHE A 518 25.03 20.11 13.20
C PHE A 518 24.96 18.60 13.09
N ASP A 519 26.10 17.96 12.84
CA ASP A 519 26.23 16.50 12.87
C ASP A 519 27.06 16.11 14.09
N VAL A 520 26.50 15.27 14.97
CA VAL A 520 27.18 14.81 16.18
C VAL A 520 28.48 14.09 15.83
N ILE A 521 28.49 13.26 14.79
CA ILE A 521 29.70 12.51 14.39
C ILE A 521 30.79 13.48 13.91
N ALA A 522 30.45 14.42 13.03
CA ALA A 522 31.38 15.45 12.59
C ALA A 522 31.91 16.32 13.74
N GLU A 523 31.07 16.72 14.70
CA GLU A 523 31.51 17.49 15.87
C GLU A 523 32.43 16.70 16.79
N LEU A 524 32.16 15.42 17.04
CA LEU A 524 33.03 14.57 17.86
C LEU A 524 34.40 14.35 17.20
N ASN A 525 34.45 14.24 15.88
CA ASN A 525 35.69 14.10 15.12
C ASN A 525 36.61 15.35 15.20
N LYS A 526 36.11 16.49 15.65
CA LYS A 526 36.94 17.69 15.91
C LYS A 526 37.74 17.61 17.21
N GLY A 527 37.47 16.62 18.07
CA GLY A 527 38.14 16.47 19.37
C GLY A 527 38.03 17.72 20.23
N ASP A 528 39.16 18.21 20.77
CA ASP A 528 39.21 19.39 21.65
C ASP A 528 38.70 20.69 21.01
N SER A 529 38.57 20.74 19.67
CA SER A 529 38.00 21.89 18.94
C SER A 529 36.49 21.81 18.74
N SER A 530 35.84 20.78 19.27
CA SER A 530 34.39 20.59 19.17
C SER A 530 33.62 21.62 19.99
N ALA A 531 32.49 22.09 19.46
CA ALA A 531 31.51 22.84 20.25
C ALA A 531 30.59 21.90 21.07
N LEU A 532 30.72 20.58 20.87
CA LEU A 532 29.93 19.53 21.48
C LEU A 532 30.74 18.82 22.57
N SER A 533 30.17 18.68 23.76
CA SER A 533 30.71 17.85 24.84
C SER A 533 29.73 16.74 25.21
N VAL A 534 30.27 15.60 25.66
CA VAL A 534 29.50 14.40 25.99
C VAL A 534 29.81 13.97 27.41
N ALA A 535 28.77 13.67 28.19
CA ALA A 535 28.86 13.12 29.53
C ALA A 535 27.98 11.86 29.68
N ASP A 536 28.27 11.04 30.67
CA ASP A 536 27.41 9.91 31.02
C ASP A 536 26.06 10.41 31.58
N GLY A 537 24.97 9.88 31.04
CA GLY A 537 23.60 10.08 31.54
C GLY A 537 23.12 8.88 32.35
N GLN A 538 21.81 8.82 32.57
CA GLN A 538 21.14 7.69 33.23
C GLN A 538 20.59 6.69 32.20
N ASP A 539 20.31 5.45 32.61
CA ASP A 539 19.65 4.42 31.80
C ASP A 539 20.32 4.14 30.44
N GLY A 540 21.65 4.26 30.38
CA GLY A 540 22.42 4.05 29.15
C GLY A 540 22.41 5.24 28.17
N PHE A 541 21.75 6.34 28.51
CA PHE A 541 21.83 7.58 27.73
C PHE A 541 23.17 8.30 27.96
N LYS A 542 23.60 9.04 26.95
CA LYS A 542 24.68 10.02 27.02
C LYS A 542 24.09 11.42 26.91
N VAL A 543 24.62 12.36 27.68
CA VAL A 543 24.21 13.77 27.67
C VAL A 543 25.11 14.54 26.72
N TYR A 544 24.52 15.12 25.68
CA TYR A 544 25.19 15.94 24.67
C TYR A 544 24.92 17.41 24.96
N THR A 545 25.99 18.20 25.05
CA THR A 545 25.92 19.64 25.32
C THR A 545 26.63 20.41 24.20
N PHE A 546 25.86 21.10 23.38
CA PHE A 546 26.34 21.90 22.24
C PHE A 546 26.31 23.39 22.60
N THR A 547 27.49 24.02 22.59
CA THR A 547 27.65 25.46 22.89
C THR A 547 27.58 26.30 21.62
N GLY A 548 27.11 27.54 21.73
CA GLY A 548 27.00 28.43 20.58
C GLY A 548 25.77 28.19 19.70
N ALA A 549 24.79 27.42 20.18
CA ALA A 549 23.50 27.25 19.52
C ALA A 549 22.77 28.59 19.42
N GLN A 550 22.21 28.91 18.25
CA GLN A 550 21.48 30.16 18.02
C GLN A 550 19.98 29.90 17.89
N LEU A 551 19.20 30.41 18.85
CA LEU A 551 17.74 30.49 18.83
C LEU A 551 17.32 31.92 19.22
N LYS A 552 17.09 32.77 18.23
CA LYS A 552 16.92 34.23 18.37
C LYS A 552 15.67 34.64 19.15
N ASP A 553 14.53 34.03 18.86
CA ASP A 553 13.22 34.51 19.32
C ASP A 553 12.48 33.55 20.26
N THR A 554 13.09 32.41 20.61
CA THR A 554 12.44 31.37 21.41
C THR A 554 13.42 30.50 22.19
N ASP A 555 13.04 30.09 23.41
CA ASP A 555 13.74 29.04 24.19
C ASP A 555 13.14 27.66 23.97
N VAL A 556 12.09 27.62 23.16
CA VAL A 556 11.36 26.42 22.83
C VAL A 556 11.49 26.07 21.35
N ALA A 557 11.65 24.79 21.09
CA ALA A 557 11.92 24.28 19.75
C ALA A 557 11.52 22.80 19.63
N ASN A 558 11.53 22.29 18.41
CA ASN A 558 11.54 20.85 18.16
C ASN A 558 12.93 20.41 17.71
N LEU A 559 13.43 19.34 18.33
CA LEU A 559 14.67 18.69 17.97
C LEU A 559 14.35 17.39 17.23
N THR A 560 14.89 17.26 16.02
CA THR A 560 14.83 16.06 15.21
C THR A 560 16.24 15.48 15.06
N SER A 561 16.29 14.16 15.00
CA SER A 561 17.52 13.40 14.85
C SER A 561 17.25 12.13 14.07
N HIS A 562 18.24 11.66 13.33
CA HIS A 562 18.23 10.33 12.72
C HIS A 562 19.67 9.85 12.57
N LEU A 563 19.85 8.55 12.47
CA LEU A 563 21.15 7.95 12.23
C LEU A 563 21.29 7.60 10.75
N GLU A 564 22.43 7.94 10.15
CA GLU A 564 22.82 7.47 8.81
C GLU A 564 23.85 6.34 8.95
N VAL A 565 23.51 5.17 8.43
CA VAL A 565 24.30 3.93 8.50
C VAL A 565 24.75 3.55 7.09
N CYS A 566 26.04 3.28 6.92
CA CYS A 566 26.60 2.73 5.69
C CYS A 566 26.29 1.23 5.61
N ALA A 567 25.70 0.82 4.49
CA ALA A 567 25.42 -0.59 4.23
C ALA A 567 25.85 -0.98 2.82
N GLU A 568 26.33 -2.20 2.68
CA GLU A 568 26.61 -2.78 1.37
C GLU A 568 25.29 -2.96 0.62
N LYS A 569 25.28 -2.68 -0.68
CA LYS A 569 24.09 -2.89 -1.50
C LYS A 569 23.71 -4.38 -1.54
N GLY A 570 22.64 -4.75 -0.84
CA GLY A 570 22.18 -6.13 -0.69
C GLY A 570 22.88 -6.91 0.42
N GLY A 571 23.79 -6.27 1.14
CA GLY A 571 24.58 -6.85 2.23
C GLY A 571 24.23 -6.26 3.60
N GLU A 572 25.13 -6.46 4.55
CA GLU A 572 25.05 -5.95 5.92
C GLU A 572 25.48 -4.48 6.01
N ALA A 573 25.41 -3.90 7.21
CA ALA A 573 26.12 -2.66 7.51
C ALA A 573 27.64 -2.87 7.30
N ILE A 574 28.30 -1.86 6.76
CA ILE A 574 29.74 -1.87 6.46
C ILE A 574 30.39 -0.61 6.99
N ASP A 575 31.70 -0.70 7.25
CA ASP A 575 32.53 0.48 7.49
C ASP A 575 32.32 1.51 6.36
N CYS A 576 32.00 2.74 6.72
CA CYS A 576 31.82 3.83 5.77
C CYS A 576 33.08 4.17 4.96
N ALA A 577 34.25 3.77 5.44
CA ALA A 577 35.54 3.88 4.77
C ALA A 577 35.98 2.57 4.09
N ALA A 578 35.11 1.55 4.00
CA ALA A 578 35.44 0.28 3.39
C ALA A 578 35.91 0.44 1.93
N THR A 579 36.92 -0.35 1.57
CA THR A 579 37.43 -0.45 0.20
C THR A 579 37.23 -1.85 -0.36
N ASP A 580 37.09 -1.97 -1.67
CA ASP A 580 37.09 -3.25 -2.36
C ASP A 580 38.47 -3.91 -2.35
N ASP A 581 38.56 -5.11 -2.92
CA ASP A 581 39.80 -5.89 -3.04
C ASP A 581 40.91 -5.18 -3.85
N GLN A 582 40.55 -4.13 -4.61
CA GLN A 582 41.45 -3.29 -5.38
C GLN A 582 41.80 -1.98 -4.64
N GLY A 583 41.36 -1.83 -3.39
CA GLY A 583 41.60 -0.66 -2.55
C GLY A 583 40.80 0.58 -3.00
N GLN A 584 39.76 0.42 -3.82
CA GLN A 584 38.86 1.51 -4.20
C GLN A 584 37.74 1.67 -3.18
N PRO A 585 37.34 2.90 -2.82
CA PRO A 585 36.24 3.11 -1.89
C PRO A 585 34.95 2.45 -2.37
N ILE A 586 34.34 1.62 -1.51
CA ILE A 586 33.01 1.09 -1.74
C ILE A 586 32.03 2.24 -1.58
N LYS A 587 31.06 2.36 -2.50
CA LYS A 587 29.98 3.35 -2.39
C LYS A 587 28.81 2.74 -1.61
N PRO A 588 28.63 3.05 -0.31
CA PRO A 588 27.58 2.44 0.49
C PRO A 588 26.19 2.95 0.08
N VAL A 589 25.18 2.14 0.40
CA VAL A 589 23.81 2.61 0.56
C VAL A 589 23.73 3.29 1.92
N ILE A 590 23.19 4.51 1.97
CA ILE A 590 22.92 5.20 3.24
C ILE A 590 21.52 4.80 3.71
N ALA A 591 21.47 4.04 4.79
CA ALA A 591 20.23 3.69 5.49
C ALA A 591 19.97 4.69 6.61
N LYS A 592 18.71 5.11 6.76
CA LYS A 592 18.30 6.07 7.79
C LYS A 592 17.52 5.36 8.89
N VAL A 593 18.03 5.38 10.11
CA VAL A 593 17.29 4.95 11.31
C VAL A 593 16.64 6.18 11.92
N LEU A 594 15.31 6.20 11.88
CA LEU A 594 14.51 7.34 12.28
C LEU A 594 14.15 7.24 13.77
N THR A 595 14.14 8.37 14.47
CA THR A 595 13.56 8.51 15.81
C THR A 595 12.51 9.62 15.79
N PRO A 596 11.45 9.53 16.62
CA PRO A 596 10.55 10.65 16.82
C PRO A 596 11.28 11.91 17.26
N ALA A 597 10.78 13.08 16.82
CA ALA A 597 11.23 14.36 17.33
C ALA A 597 10.86 14.54 18.80
N ILE A 598 11.66 15.35 19.50
CA ILE A 598 11.38 15.77 20.88
C ILE A 598 11.21 17.28 20.96
N GLY A 599 10.56 17.74 22.02
CA GLY A 599 10.53 19.15 22.37
C GLY A 599 11.81 19.57 23.10
N VAL A 600 12.18 20.83 22.91
CA VAL A 600 13.23 21.53 23.65
C VAL A 600 12.52 22.58 24.51
N GLY A 601 12.73 22.54 25.83
CA GLY A 601 12.13 23.49 26.78
C GLY A 601 10.60 23.35 26.96
N GLN A 602 9.93 22.52 26.17
CA GLN A 602 8.50 22.21 26.23
C GLN A 602 8.22 20.85 25.56
N ASN A 603 6.93 20.47 25.45
CA ASN A 603 6.53 19.26 24.74
C ASN A 603 6.82 19.35 23.24
N ALA A 604 7.09 18.21 22.61
CA ALA A 604 7.22 18.11 21.16
C ALA A 604 5.94 18.58 20.47
N ARG A 605 6.09 19.03 19.21
CA ARG A 605 4.95 19.34 18.35
C ARG A 605 3.96 18.18 18.28
N ARG A 606 2.68 18.52 18.25
CA ARG A 606 1.58 17.57 18.02
C ARG A 606 1.80 16.71 16.77
N LEU A 607 1.57 15.41 16.91
CA LEU A 607 1.49 14.49 15.78
C LEU A 607 0.06 14.52 15.25
N VAL A 608 -0.07 14.84 13.97
CA VAL A 608 -1.38 14.95 13.30
C VAL A 608 -1.50 14.04 12.10
N VAL A 609 -0.51 13.21 11.81
CA VAL A 609 -0.52 12.16 10.79
C VAL A 609 0.23 10.96 11.34
N ASP A 610 -0.06 9.77 10.82
CA ASP A 610 0.68 8.54 11.14
C ASP A 610 1.66 8.21 10.01
N ALA A 611 2.95 8.17 10.33
CA ALA A 611 4.00 7.81 9.38
C ALA A 611 3.86 6.38 8.84
N ALA A 612 3.31 5.44 9.61
CA ALA A 612 3.06 4.07 9.14
C ALA A 612 2.03 4.07 8.00
N LYS A 613 0.99 4.90 8.08
CA LYS A 613 0.01 5.08 7.00
C LYS A 613 0.63 5.68 5.74
N CYS A 614 1.61 6.57 5.87
CA CYS A 614 2.37 7.04 4.71
C CYS A 614 3.22 5.92 4.10
N GLN A 615 3.92 5.14 4.93
CA GLN A 615 4.76 4.02 4.51
C GLN A 615 3.95 2.90 3.84
N ASN A 616 2.67 2.74 4.17
CA ASN A 616 1.78 1.83 3.46
C ASN A 616 1.81 2.06 1.95
N CYS A 617 1.85 3.30 1.47
CA CYS A 617 1.92 3.59 0.04
C CYS A 617 3.34 3.85 -0.48
N HIS A 618 4.21 4.43 0.35
CA HIS A 618 5.48 5.02 -0.08
C HIS A 618 6.71 4.18 0.25
N GLU A 619 6.58 2.85 0.22
CA GLU A 619 7.65 1.89 0.55
C GLU A 619 8.99 2.24 -0.12
N GLY A 620 10.04 2.39 0.68
CA GLY A 620 11.39 2.79 0.24
C GLY A 620 11.55 4.24 -0.24
N GLN A 621 10.49 4.90 -0.71
CA GLN A 621 10.57 6.21 -1.35
C GLN A 621 10.76 7.36 -0.36
N LEU A 622 10.24 7.25 0.87
CA LEU A 622 10.32 8.33 1.86
C LEU A 622 11.76 8.61 2.36
N ASN A 623 12.67 7.65 2.21
CA ASN A 623 14.07 7.79 2.61
C ASN A 623 14.98 8.34 1.49
N THR A 624 14.43 8.61 0.31
CA THR A 624 15.19 9.09 -0.86
C THR A 624 14.46 10.21 -1.56
N SER A 625 15.14 11.31 -1.91
CA SER A 625 14.57 12.15 -2.94
C SER A 625 14.76 11.51 -4.30
N LYS A 626 13.66 11.33 -5.02
CA LYS A 626 13.64 11.14 -6.48
C LYS A 626 12.97 12.30 -7.20
N THR A 627 12.50 13.29 -6.45
CA THR A 627 11.93 14.50 -7.03
C THR A 627 13.06 15.34 -7.60
N GLY A 628 12.85 15.96 -8.75
CA GLY A 628 13.83 16.90 -9.32
C GLY A 628 14.05 18.17 -8.48
N ILE A 629 13.45 18.29 -7.29
CA ILE A 629 13.48 19.50 -6.45
C ILE A 629 14.39 19.31 -5.24
N HIS A 630 14.35 18.16 -4.56
CA HIS A 630 15.38 17.81 -3.59
C HIS A 630 16.45 16.97 -4.30
N GLN A 631 17.62 17.55 -4.57
CA GLN A 631 18.69 16.89 -5.34
C GLN A 631 20.03 17.03 -4.61
N ASN A 632 21.08 16.35 -5.09
CA ASN A 632 22.43 16.67 -4.62
C ASN A 632 22.78 18.06 -5.17
N VAL A 633 22.92 19.05 -4.30
CA VAL A 633 23.20 20.44 -4.71
C VAL A 633 24.71 20.68 -4.61
N PRO A 634 25.43 20.97 -5.72
CA PRO A 634 26.89 21.10 -5.71
C PRO A 634 27.44 22.39 -5.05
N GLU A 635 26.57 23.35 -4.67
CA GLU A 635 26.98 24.71 -4.30
C GLU A 635 26.76 25.01 -2.81
N MET A 636 27.74 25.64 -2.16
CA MET A 636 27.53 26.25 -0.83
C MET A 636 26.68 27.52 -1.00
N GLY A 637 25.44 27.51 -0.48
CA GLY A 637 24.50 28.63 -0.55
C GLY A 637 23.08 28.24 -0.15
N CYS A 638 22.11 29.16 -0.34
CA CYS A 638 20.71 28.98 0.07
C CYS A 638 20.03 27.73 -0.53
N GLY A 639 20.50 27.28 -1.70
CA GLY A 639 20.00 26.06 -2.35
C GLY A 639 20.28 24.80 -1.54
N THR A 640 21.46 24.67 -0.94
CA THR A 640 21.85 23.45 -0.21
C THR A 640 21.08 23.28 1.10
N ALA A 641 20.81 24.37 1.82
CA ALA A 641 20.07 24.31 3.08
C ALA A 641 18.56 23.97 2.94
N CYS A 642 18.03 24.02 1.71
CA CYS A 642 16.61 23.84 1.40
C CYS A 642 16.34 22.67 0.44
N HIS A 643 17.19 22.49 -0.57
CA HIS A 643 17.00 21.55 -1.67
C HIS A 643 17.99 20.38 -1.64
N ASP A 644 18.97 20.34 -0.74
CA ASP A 644 19.88 19.19 -0.68
C ASP A 644 19.20 17.94 -0.11
N VAL A 645 19.49 16.76 -0.67
CA VAL A 645 18.92 15.49 -0.18
C VAL A 645 19.41 15.10 1.21
N SER A 646 20.56 15.60 1.65
CA SER A 646 21.03 15.43 3.03
C SER A 646 20.11 16.16 4.02
N GLU A 647 19.33 17.14 3.57
CA GLU A 647 18.31 17.83 4.37
C GLU A 647 17.00 17.05 4.50
N LEU A 648 16.87 15.84 3.94
CA LEU A 648 15.67 15.01 4.13
C LEU A 648 15.81 14.11 5.35
N SER A 649 14.91 14.24 6.33
CA SER A 649 14.91 13.37 7.52
C SER A 649 14.13 12.07 7.33
N GLY A 650 13.42 11.88 6.22
CA GLY A 650 12.59 10.68 5.98
C GLY A 650 11.35 10.52 6.87
N ASN A 651 11.24 11.31 7.95
CA ASN A 651 10.09 11.35 8.85
C ASN A 651 9.07 12.41 8.40
N LEU A 652 7.81 11.98 8.20
CA LEU A 652 6.72 12.84 7.71
C LEU A 652 5.80 13.37 8.82
N GLN A 653 5.86 12.82 10.03
CA GLN A 653 4.89 13.14 11.10
C GLN A 653 5.42 14.14 12.13
N ASP A 654 6.74 14.24 12.26
CA ASP A 654 7.41 14.86 13.42
C ASP A 654 7.71 16.36 13.26
N GLY A 655 7.29 16.95 12.14
CA GLY A 655 7.51 18.36 11.83
C GLY A 655 8.79 18.65 11.05
N THR A 656 9.61 17.66 10.71
CA THR A 656 10.82 17.90 9.90
C THR A 656 10.48 18.44 8.51
N CYS A 657 9.42 17.96 7.85
CA CYS A 657 8.97 18.57 6.60
C CYS A 657 8.45 20.00 6.83
N LEU A 658 7.69 20.22 7.91
CA LEU A 658 7.07 21.50 8.25
C LEU A 658 8.10 22.60 8.58
N SER A 659 9.32 22.25 9.01
CA SER A 659 10.38 23.24 9.23
C SER A 659 10.71 24.05 7.97
N CYS A 660 10.46 23.46 6.79
CA CYS A 660 10.63 24.11 5.48
C CYS A 660 9.29 24.31 4.75
N HIS A 661 8.33 23.42 4.94
CA HIS A 661 7.03 23.42 4.28
C HIS A 661 5.93 23.95 5.21
N ASN A 662 5.89 25.25 5.49
CA ASN A 662 4.93 25.88 6.41
C ASN A 662 4.20 27.08 5.80
N ALA A 663 3.32 27.70 6.61
CA ALA A 663 2.46 28.82 6.24
C ALA A 663 3.19 30.06 5.67
N THR A 664 4.49 30.19 5.95
CA THR A 664 5.31 31.33 5.51
C THR A 664 6.28 30.97 4.38
N THR A 665 6.36 29.73 3.92
CA THR A 665 7.24 29.33 2.81
C THR A 665 6.99 30.14 1.53
N SER A 666 5.72 30.47 1.26
CA SER A 666 5.33 31.29 0.11
C SER A 666 6.01 32.65 0.14
N THR A 667 6.12 33.31 1.31
CA THR A 667 6.71 34.66 1.41
C THR A 667 8.18 34.67 1.03
N HIS A 668 8.91 33.59 1.31
CA HIS A 668 10.29 33.46 0.89
C HIS A 668 10.43 33.30 -0.63
N HIS A 669 9.53 32.56 -1.29
CA HIS A 669 9.58 32.40 -2.75
C HIS A 669 9.25 33.71 -3.51
N LEU A 670 8.73 34.72 -2.82
CA LEU A 670 8.44 36.05 -3.35
C LEU A 670 9.66 36.89 -3.63
N SER A 671 10.71 36.77 -2.82
CA SER A 671 11.98 37.45 -3.12
C SER A 671 12.54 37.01 -4.48
N TRP A 672 12.04 35.89 -5.03
CA TRP A 672 12.38 35.32 -6.33
C TRP A 672 11.28 35.49 -7.39
N GLY A 673 10.17 36.19 -7.09
CA GLY A 673 9.08 36.46 -8.05
C GLY A 673 8.01 35.37 -8.19
N HIS A 674 7.98 34.39 -7.27
CA HIS A 674 7.07 33.25 -7.29
C HIS A 674 6.09 33.29 -6.09
N VAL A 675 4.92 33.94 -6.24
CA VAL A 675 3.80 33.75 -5.30
C VAL A 675 3.00 32.55 -5.78
N LEU A 676 2.73 31.59 -4.88
CA LEU A 676 1.94 30.41 -5.18
C LEU A 676 0.48 30.65 -4.76
N THR A 677 -0.47 30.19 -5.58
CA THR A 677 -1.88 30.12 -5.19
C THR A 677 -2.07 29.02 -4.13
N LEU A 678 -3.24 28.94 -3.49
CA LEU A 678 -3.54 27.91 -2.49
C LEU A 678 -3.23 26.50 -3.02
N ASN A 679 -3.75 26.15 -4.21
CA ASN A 679 -3.52 24.85 -4.84
C ASN A 679 -2.06 24.59 -5.26
N GLN A 680 -1.20 25.59 -5.24
CA GLN A 680 0.23 25.45 -5.51
C GLN A 680 1.11 25.67 -4.28
N SER A 681 0.52 25.97 -3.12
CA SER A 681 1.25 26.23 -1.88
C SER A 681 2.16 25.06 -1.49
N LEU A 682 3.28 25.41 -0.86
CA LEU A 682 4.25 24.47 -0.29
C LEU A 682 4.08 24.25 1.22
N ASP A 683 3.08 24.88 1.85
CA ASP A 683 2.70 24.55 3.23
C ASP A 683 2.27 23.09 3.32
N PHE A 684 2.83 22.33 4.25
CA PHE A 684 2.82 20.86 4.21
C PHE A 684 1.42 20.25 4.18
N LYS A 685 0.49 20.77 5.00
CA LYS A 685 -0.91 20.31 5.03
C LYS A 685 -1.64 20.60 3.71
N VAL A 686 -1.41 21.76 3.12
CA VAL A 686 -1.99 22.11 1.81
C VAL A 686 -1.33 21.33 0.68
N LEU A 687 -0.01 21.17 0.71
CA LEU A 687 0.74 20.38 -0.27
C LEU A 687 0.26 18.93 -0.30
N ALA A 688 0.19 18.28 0.87
CA ALA A 688 -0.27 16.90 0.98
C ALA A 688 -1.71 16.74 0.49
N HIS A 689 -2.64 17.58 0.94
CA HIS A 689 -4.04 17.50 0.49
C HIS A 689 -4.20 17.77 -1.00
N THR A 690 -3.59 18.83 -1.53
CA THR A 690 -3.74 19.20 -2.94
C THR A 690 -3.14 18.16 -3.88
N LEU A 691 -2.02 17.52 -3.50
CA LEU A 691 -1.44 16.39 -4.24
C LEU A 691 -2.43 15.23 -4.29
N HIS A 692 -2.83 14.69 -3.14
CA HIS A 692 -3.64 13.46 -3.08
C HIS A 692 -5.10 13.67 -3.52
N ALA A 693 -5.62 14.90 -3.47
CA ALA A 693 -6.91 15.26 -4.06
C ALA A 693 -6.81 15.67 -5.55
N SER A 694 -5.62 15.58 -6.16
CA SER A 694 -5.34 15.91 -7.56
C SER A 694 -5.81 17.32 -7.96
N LYS A 695 -5.67 18.29 -7.04
CA LYS A 695 -6.04 19.71 -7.21
C LYS A 695 -4.90 20.57 -7.76
N ARG A 696 -3.69 20.03 -7.81
CA ARG A 696 -2.51 20.69 -8.40
C ARG A 696 -2.52 20.59 -9.92
N ALA A 697 -1.67 21.41 -10.57
CA ALA A 697 -1.43 21.33 -12.01
C ALA A 697 -0.87 19.96 -12.43
N ASP A 698 0.13 19.48 -11.67
CA ASP A 698 0.67 18.13 -11.82
C ASP A 698 -0.24 17.16 -11.04
N LYS A 699 -1.13 16.50 -11.76
CA LYS A 699 -2.06 15.54 -11.17
C LYS A 699 -1.35 14.23 -10.88
N ILE A 700 -1.68 13.63 -9.74
CA ILE A 700 -1.32 12.24 -9.43
C ILE A 700 -2.55 11.35 -9.50
N THR A 701 -2.30 10.06 -9.65
CA THR A 701 -3.32 8.99 -9.62
C THR A 701 -3.40 8.42 -8.21
N TYR A 702 -4.06 9.15 -7.30
CA TYR A 702 -4.25 8.68 -5.93
C TYR A 702 -5.19 7.45 -5.90
N PRO A 703 -4.74 6.28 -5.40
CA PRO A 703 -5.51 5.04 -5.49
C PRO A 703 -6.60 4.89 -4.42
N ASN A 704 -6.62 5.78 -3.42
CA ASN A 704 -7.61 5.77 -2.35
C ASN A 704 -8.64 6.90 -2.51
N HIS A 705 -9.62 6.94 -1.62
CA HIS A 705 -10.56 8.03 -1.54
C HIS A 705 -9.92 9.22 -0.81
N TYR A 706 -9.67 10.34 -1.48
CA TYR A 706 -8.94 11.48 -0.87
C TYR A 706 -9.66 12.12 0.32
N ALA A 707 -10.97 11.89 0.50
CA ALA A 707 -11.68 12.29 1.71
C ALA A 707 -11.81 11.16 2.75
N ASN A 708 -11.25 9.98 2.53
CA ASN A 708 -11.02 9.04 3.62
C ASN A 708 -9.84 9.55 4.46
N CYS A 709 -10.13 10.39 5.45
CA CYS A 709 -9.11 11.03 6.30
C CYS A 709 -8.22 9.99 7.00
N ALA A 710 -8.75 8.79 7.28
CA ALA A 710 -8.04 7.71 7.94
C ALA A 710 -6.89 7.13 7.10
N SER A 711 -6.81 7.46 5.81
CA SER A 711 -5.68 7.11 4.94
C SER A 711 -4.36 7.74 5.40
N CYS A 712 -4.40 8.80 6.21
CA CYS A 712 -3.21 9.47 6.74
C CYS A 712 -3.32 9.82 8.24
N HIS A 713 -4.54 9.99 8.74
CA HIS A 713 -4.81 10.45 10.10
C HIS A 713 -5.30 9.30 11.00
N ASP A 714 -4.81 9.25 12.22
CA ASP A 714 -5.40 8.42 13.28
C ASP A 714 -6.59 9.11 13.94
N LYS A 715 -7.47 8.29 14.50
CA LYS A 715 -8.62 8.78 15.26
C LYS A 715 -8.15 9.61 16.44
N GLY A 716 -8.66 10.84 16.52
CA GLY A 716 -8.31 11.79 17.58
C GLY A 716 -7.23 12.81 17.18
N GLN A 717 -6.66 12.72 15.97
CA GLN A 717 -5.69 13.71 15.48
C GLN A 717 -6.34 14.97 14.89
N LEU A 718 -7.61 14.93 14.50
CA LEU A 718 -8.30 16.01 13.77
C LEU A 718 -9.22 16.84 14.69
N THR A 719 -8.65 17.34 15.79
CA THR A 719 -9.35 18.17 16.78
C THR A 719 -9.43 19.66 16.41
N MET A 720 -8.55 20.11 15.51
CA MET A 720 -8.46 21.48 14.96
C MET A 720 -8.14 22.60 15.97
N GLY A 721 -8.22 22.38 17.28
CA GLY A 721 -8.01 23.41 18.30
C GLY A 721 -6.63 24.07 18.22
N ASP A 722 -5.58 23.26 18.15
CA ASP A 722 -4.20 23.77 18.00
C ASP A 722 -3.97 24.38 16.62
N THR A 723 -4.71 23.94 15.60
CA THR A 723 -4.59 24.49 14.24
C THR A 723 -5.09 25.93 14.18
N ALA A 724 -6.16 26.29 14.91
CA ALA A 724 -6.64 27.69 14.97
C ALA A 724 -5.56 28.66 15.51
N ASN A 725 -4.67 28.19 16.38
CA ASN A 725 -3.57 28.98 16.93
C ASN A 725 -2.38 29.12 15.97
N GLN A 726 -2.41 28.52 14.78
CA GLN A 726 -1.29 28.64 13.84
C GLN A 726 -1.29 29.97 13.08
N LEU A 727 -0.18 30.26 12.41
CA LEU A 727 -0.07 31.41 11.53
C LEU A 727 -0.89 31.21 10.25
N ALA A 728 -1.49 32.28 9.75
CA ALA A 728 -2.19 32.27 8.47
C ALA A 728 -1.21 31.96 7.32
N LEU A 729 -1.69 31.20 6.35
CA LEU A 729 -0.95 30.86 5.14
C LEU A 729 -0.98 32.04 4.17
N VAL A 730 0.19 32.49 3.72
CA VAL A 730 0.30 33.52 2.68
C VAL A 730 0.21 32.89 1.28
N VAL A 731 -0.66 33.44 0.42
CA VAL A 731 -0.91 32.99 -0.96
C VAL A 731 -1.07 34.16 -1.93
N ALA A 732 -0.97 33.86 -3.23
CA ALA A 732 -1.28 34.79 -4.30
C ALA A 732 -2.79 34.95 -4.45
N GLU A 733 -3.24 36.17 -4.70
CA GLU A 733 -4.57 36.43 -5.25
C GLU A 733 -4.85 35.57 -6.49
N THR A 734 -6.11 35.14 -6.61
CA THR A 734 -6.56 34.25 -7.69
C THR A 734 -6.76 34.95 -9.04
N ASP A 735 -6.73 36.28 -9.07
CA ASP A 735 -6.94 37.11 -10.27
C ASP A 735 -5.69 37.25 -11.16
N GLY A 736 -4.58 36.60 -10.79
CA GLY A 736 -3.31 36.67 -11.49
C GLY A 736 -2.49 37.94 -11.21
N SER A 737 -2.98 38.84 -10.34
CA SER A 737 -2.28 40.07 -9.93
C SER A 737 -1.00 39.80 -9.14
N LYS A 738 -0.84 38.58 -8.61
CA LYS A 738 0.25 38.18 -7.70
C LYS A 738 0.31 39.03 -6.42
N VAL A 739 -0.79 39.72 -6.06
CA VAL A 739 -0.90 40.40 -4.78
C VAL A 739 -0.90 39.37 -3.65
N GLN A 740 -0.20 39.69 -2.57
CA GLN A 740 -0.14 38.82 -1.39
C GLN A 740 -1.41 38.96 -0.58
N THR A 741 -1.96 37.81 -0.23
CA THR A 741 -3.07 37.68 0.71
C THR A 741 -2.79 36.56 1.67
N GLU A 742 -3.64 36.40 2.67
CA GLU A 742 -3.57 35.29 3.60
C GLU A 742 -4.91 34.58 3.76
N ILE A 743 -4.80 33.32 4.18
CA ILE A 743 -5.91 32.44 4.53
C ILE A 743 -5.60 31.85 5.92
N SER A 744 -6.57 31.89 6.83
CA SER A 744 -6.41 31.34 8.18
C SER A 744 -6.11 29.83 8.18
N PRO A 745 -5.51 29.27 9.24
CA PRO A 745 -4.96 27.91 9.22
C PRO A 745 -5.96 26.78 8.93
N ILE A 746 -7.13 26.78 9.57
CA ILE A 746 -8.16 25.77 9.33
C ILE A 746 -8.79 26.02 7.95
N ALA A 747 -9.07 27.28 7.61
CA ALA A 747 -9.62 27.65 6.31
C ALA A 747 -8.73 27.23 5.13
N SER A 748 -7.40 27.38 5.24
CA SER A 748 -6.45 26.93 4.20
C SER A 748 -6.39 25.41 4.12
N THR A 749 -6.49 24.71 5.24
CA THR A 749 -6.58 23.25 5.29
C THR A 749 -7.81 22.74 4.56
N CYS A 750 -8.99 23.30 4.83
CA CYS A 750 -10.24 22.91 4.17
C CYS A 750 -10.28 23.38 2.70
N GLY A 751 -9.83 24.61 2.44
CA GLY A 751 -9.78 25.22 1.12
C GLY A 751 -8.92 24.44 0.13
N SER A 752 -7.88 23.75 0.61
CA SER A 752 -7.01 22.90 -0.22
C SER A 752 -7.77 21.83 -1.05
N CYS A 753 -8.97 21.44 -0.62
CA CYS A 753 -9.85 20.54 -1.36
C CYS A 753 -11.19 21.20 -1.74
N HIS A 754 -11.72 22.08 -0.89
CA HIS A 754 -13.06 22.67 -1.02
C HIS A 754 -13.08 24.00 -1.78
N GLU A 755 -11.93 24.57 -2.13
CA GLU A 755 -11.87 25.77 -2.97
C GLU A 755 -12.61 25.55 -4.30
N GLY A 756 -13.45 26.52 -4.67
CA GLY A 756 -14.32 26.44 -5.85
C GLY A 756 -15.67 25.72 -5.63
N HIS A 757 -15.83 24.97 -4.53
CA HIS A 757 -17.12 24.37 -4.17
C HIS A 757 -17.97 25.38 -3.36
N GLY A 758 -18.81 26.14 -4.06
CA GLY A 758 -19.72 27.14 -3.46
C GLY A 758 -19.32 28.61 -3.68
N GLY A 759 -18.14 28.88 -4.24
CA GLY A 759 -17.71 30.24 -4.59
C GLY A 759 -17.70 31.20 -3.40
N SER A 760 -18.37 32.35 -3.52
CA SER A 760 -18.44 33.36 -2.45
C SER A 760 -19.09 32.85 -1.15
N SER A 761 -19.87 31.76 -1.18
CA SER A 761 -20.48 31.19 0.02
C SER A 761 -19.46 30.55 0.96
N PHE A 762 -18.40 29.92 0.41
CA PHE A 762 -17.33 29.33 1.23
C PHE A 762 -16.55 30.41 1.97
N LYS A 763 -16.16 31.48 1.27
CA LYS A 763 -15.50 32.65 1.87
C LYS A 763 -16.36 33.27 2.98
N ALA A 764 -17.65 33.53 2.70
CA ALA A 764 -18.56 34.08 3.70
C ALA A 764 -18.73 33.16 4.92
N HIS A 765 -18.77 31.83 4.70
CA HIS A 765 -18.83 30.86 5.79
C HIS A 765 -17.57 30.93 6.67
N VAL A 766 -16.37 30.94 6.06
CA VAL A 766 -15.10 31.10 6.78
C VAL A 766 -15.08 32.39 7.61
N GLU A 767 -15.39 33.53 6.99
CA GLU A 767 -15.38 34.84 7.64
C GLU A 767 -16.40 34.94 8.78
N SER A 768 -17.59 34.32 8.63
CA SER A 768 -18.61 34.29 9.69
C SER A 768 -18.22 33.47 10.91
N ASN A 769 -17.16 32.65 10.81
CA ASN A 769 -16.65 31.78 11.88
C ASN A 769 -15.22 32.14 12.30
N GLY A 770 -14.84 33.42 12.14
CA GLY A 770 -13.57 33.97 12.63
C GLY A 770 -12.34 33.65 11.79
N GLY A 771 -12.49 32.97 10.66
CA GLY A 771 -11.40 32.78 9.71
C GLY A 771 -11.23 33.97 8.76
N VAL A 772 -10.13 33.99 8.02
CA VAL A 772 -9.90 34.93 6.91
C VAL A 772 -9.61 34.15 5.63
N TYR A 773 -10.07 34.67 4.49
CA TYR A 773 -9.91 33.98 3.20
C TYR A 773 -9.61 34.98 2.07
N TYR A 774 -8.36 34.96 1.57
CA TYR A 774 -7.83 35.97 0.66
C TYR A 774 -8.00 37.39 1.22
N ALA A 775 -7.51 37.59 2.45
CA ALA A 775 -7.47 38.89 3.12
C ALA A 775 -6.08 39.53 3.03
N PRO A 776 -5.93 40.84 3.25
CA PRO A 776 -4.60 41.45 3.37
C PRO A 776 -3.75 40.73 4.42
N VAL A 777 -2.46 40.57 4.17
CA VAL A 777 -1.53 39.91 5.10
C VAL A 777 -1.52 40.64 6.46
N GLY A 778 -1.60 39.90 7.56
CA GLY A 778 -1.68 40.39 8.94
C GLY A 778 -3.09 40.69 9.45
N THR A 779 -4.14 40.23 8.76
CA THR A 779 -5.53 40.38 9.18
C THR A 779 -5.94 39.33 10.23
N TYR A 780 -5.48 38.10 10.09
CA TYR A 780 -5.81 36.99 10.98
C TYR A 780 -5.13 37.14 12.34
N VAL A 781 -5.90 36.93 13.41
CA VAL A 781 -5.37 36.79 14.77
C VAL A 781 -5.43 35.31 15.15
N PRO A 782 -4.29 34.67 15.49
CA PRO A 782 -4.27 33.28 15.94
C PRO A 782 -5.27 33.01 17.07
N GLY A 783 -6.10 31.98 16.88
CA GLY A 783 -7.17 31.58 17.80
C GLY A 783 -8.56 32.09 17.44
N ASP A 784 -8.71 32.98 16.45
CA ASP A 784 -10.03 33.53 16.08
C ASP A 784 -10.94 32.51 15.36
N GLU A 785 -10.39 31.49 14.69
CA GLU A 785 -11.18 30.46 14.02
C GLU A 785 -12.00 29.60 15.01
N THR A 786 -13.32 29.61 14.87
CA THR A 786 -14.23 28.82 15.72
C THR A 786 -14.64 27.47 15.11
N CYS A 787 -13.96 27.02 14.04
CA CYS A 787 -14.33 25.84 13.24
C CYS A 787 -14.42 24.55 14.06
N ALA A 788 -13.51 24.37 15.04
CA ALA A 788 -13.41 23.19 15.88
C ALA A 788 -14.69 22.90 16.71
N ALA A 789 -15.53 23.91 16.94
CA ALA A 789 -16.80 23.73 17.65
C ALA A 789 -17.77 22.81 16.88
N CYS A 790 -17.70 22.83 15.55
CA CYS A 790 -18.61 22.10 14.66
C CYS A 790 -17.92 20.96 13.89
N HIS A 791 -16.66 21.16 13.47
CA HIS A 791 -15.97 20.29 12.51
C HIS A 791 -14.87 19.40 13.08
N ALA A 792 -14.49 19.57 14.35
CA ALA A 792 -13.59 18.64 15.00
C ALA A 792 -14.21 17.23 15.10
N GLU A 793 -13.37 16.20 15.18
CA GLU A 793 -13.83 14.82 15.36
C GLU A 793 -14.87 14.68 16.50
N GLY A 794 -15.93 13.91 16.24
CA GLY A 794 -17.01 13.66 17.20
C GLY A 794 -18.04 14.77 17.32
N LYS A 795 -17.80 15.98 16.77
CA LYS A 795 -18.77 17.09 16.75
C LYS A 795 -19.94 16.81 15.79
N THR A 796 -20.94 17.68 15.76
CA THR A 796 -22.17 17.50 14.97
C THR A 796 -21.90 17.40 13.47
N LEU A 797 -20.95 18.19 12.96
CA LEU A 797 -20.48 18.18 11.57
C LEU A 797 -18.99 17.83 11.51
N GLY A 798 -18.55 16.96 12.42
CA GLY A 798 -17.16 16.53 12.54
C GLY A 798 -16.67 15.91 11.24
N VAL A 799 -15.38 16.12 10.92
CA VAL A 799 -14.74 15.56 9.71
C VAL A 799 -14.89 14.05 9.59
N ASP A 800 -14.98 13.34 10.73
CA ASP A 800 -15.24 11.90 10.83
C ASP A 800 -16.66 11.49 10.43
N LYS A 801 -17.61 12.43 10.35
CA LYS A 801 -19.02 12.18 10.00
C LYS A 801 -19.40 12.70 8.62
N VAL A 802 -18.79 13.79 8.19
CA VAL A 802 -19.12 14.44 6.90
C VAL A 802 -18.28 13.92 5.74
N HIS A 803 -17.23 13.15 6.03
CA HIS A 803 -16.43 12.44 5.04
C HIS A 803 -16.51 10.92 5.27
N PRO A 804 -16.30 10.09 4.22
CA PRO A 804 -16.30 8.63 4.34
C PRO A 804 -14.99 8.14 4.98
N THR A 805 -14.76 8.55 6.22
CA THR A 805 -13.57 8.19 6.99
C THR A 805 -13.72 6.77 7.54
N GLN A 806 -12.73 5.92 7.29
CA GLN A 806 -12.72 4.52 7.70
C GLN A 806 -11.49 4.23 8.59
N TYR A 807 -11.65 4.40 9.91
CA TYR A 807 -10.59 4.20 10.90
C TYR A 807 -10.26 2.74 11.17
#